data_AF-A0A1C6HZJ5-F1
#
_entry.id   AF-A0A1C6HZJ5-F1
#
_cell.length_a   1.000
_cell.length_b   1.000
_cell.length_c   1.000
_cell.angle_alpha   90.00
_cell.angle_beta   90.00
_cell.angle_gamma   90.00
#
_symmetry.space_group_name_H-M   'P 1'
#
loop_
_entity.id
_entity.type
_entity.pdbx_description
1 polymer ?
#
loop_
_entity_poly.entity_id
_entity_poly.type
_entity_poly.pdbx_seq_one_letter_code
_entity_poly.pdbx_strand_id
1 'polypeptide(L)'
;MELAGHECVGFCEFDKFATASYTSMHLLTLEQRERLNEMPLKQRRKEILKEEYRNGEWYANDIRRVYAGDIPKADCWCFGFPCFAKGTYILTERGYIPIEQVIVGDKVLTHKGRWRKVTSTMQRDNARIWGVDGFGILSTRTTAEHPYYVTKPDAPMEFREVKQLDGDWYSTMVLPNEESNEYSKEMWWIIGRYLADGWRVRRKDRPNGGRIVFAISNEKRTEFEQRLEEAKLHWTYTKERTCGKYHVCNNKLYEYLEKFGKYAHGKRIPREALCLSREKAECFYNGYMSGDGRKDREEATSTSAALILGMCIIAQRLGKSVPDVYYTGRDEKCIIQGRECKQRDTYTFRISKRSVKGHYRGKYVCRELYQPKESDDFGTVYNISVEEDESYVANGAIVHNCQDISVAGKQLGFQGNRSSLFFRVMHLIGQLEEENKPTYLFVENVKNLLSVNGGWDFARLLIEMEQGGYDAEWQVLNSKDFGVPQNRERCFIIGHLRGRSTSKIFPIEGTDGKNSIQIIGHKDGYRRNTQVFAPDGITEALDTGQGGGRGHHVALPCFIDLCNSGAETTSVARCLQARYQKGYGTYKAQNSGIAIPVLTPDRAEKRQNGRRFKEDGEPMFTLTGQDRHGVAIEPIGVIDSQGIKVAEATKQGYSECRVGIDSVNLSVPGNKTRKGRVGRDVANTLDTSCNQGIFVQVSEELTIYAVWYEKYQCYIAIRKLTPKECFRLQGWTDDYFEKAEFVNSDSQLYKQAGNGVTVNVIRAIAEKLENKEKN
;
A
#
# COMPACT_ATOMS: atom_id res chain seq x y z
N MET A 1 11.48 -24.46 0.86
CA MET A 1 11.01 -25.83 1.09
C MET A 1 11.82 -26.79 0.22
N GLU A 2 11.46 -27.06 -1.04
CA GLU A 2 12.13 -28.06 -1.90
C GLU A 2 13.66 -27.89 -2.04
N LEU A 3 14.15 -26.65 -2.24
CA LEU A 3 15.59 -26.35 -2.30
C LEU A 3 16.37 -26.60 -0.98
N ALA A 4 15.69 -27.08 0.06
CA ALA A 4 16.22 -27.54 1.34
C ALA A 4 15.77 -28.97 1.69
N GLY A 5 15.38 -29.78 0.70
CA GLY A 5 15.03 -31.20 0.87
C GLY A 5 13.55 -31.51 1.17
N HIS A 6 12.70 -30.50 1.40
CA HIS A 6 11.29 -30.72 1.78
C HIS A 6 10.39 -30.98 0.58
N GLU A 7 9.67 -32.10 0.57
CA GLU A 7 8.69 -32.44 -0.46
C GLU A 7 7.43 -31.55 -0.40
N CYS A 8 6.91 -31.15 -1.55
CA CYS A 8 5.64 -30.43 -1.65
C CYS A 8 4.50 -31.44 -1.90
N VAL A 9 3.81 -31.86 -0.83
CA VAL A 9 2.72 -32.86 -0.89
C VAL A 9 1.37 -32.27 -1.33
N GLY A 10 1.35 -31.04 -1.84
CA GLY A 10 0.15 -30.36 -2.31
C GLY A 10 0.32 -28.84 -2.38
N PHE A 11 0.14 -28.28 -3.57
CA PHE A 11 0.15 -26.85 -3.84
C PHE A 11 -1.27 -26.33 -4.08
N CYS A 12 -1.55 -25.06 -3.74
CA CYS A 12 -2.74 -24.37 -4.21
C CYS A 12 -2.56 -22.85 -4.25
N GLU A 13 -2.91 -22.24 -5.37
CA GLU A 13 -2.77 -20.79 -5.61
C GLU A 13 -3.99 -20.26 -6.38
N PHE A 14 -4.39 -19.03 -6.06
CA PHE A 14 -5.50 -18.32 -6.69
C PHE A 14 -5.10 -17.57 -7.97
N ASP A 15 -3.92 -16.95 -8.01
CA ASP A 15 -3.42 -16.33 -9.24
C ASP A 15 -2.94 -17.39 -10.23
N LYS A 16 -3.80 -17.72 -11.18
CA LYS A 16 -3.51 -18.53 -12.38
C LYS A 16 -2.19 -18.21 -13.09
N PHE A 17 -1.63 -17.01 -12.96
CA PHE A 17 -0.30 -16.70 -13.52
C PHE A 17 0.82 -17.36 -12.70
N ALA A 18 0.70 -17.36 -11.38
CA ALA A 18 1.59 -18.10 -10.48
C ALA A 18 1.31 -19.62 -10.53
N THR A 19 0.05 -20.05 -10.65
CA THR A 19 -0.29 -21.46 -10.92
C THR A 19 0.34 -21.95 -12.22
N ALA A 20 0.31 -21.16 -13.30
CA ALA A 20 0.99 -21.48 -14.55
C ALA A 20 2.52 -21.50 -14.40
N SER A 21 3.11 -20.58 -13.62
CA SER A 21 4.55 -20.62 -13.28
C SER A 21 4.90 -21.93 -12.57
N TYR A 22 4.18 -22.29 -11.50
CA TYR A 22 4.40 -23.53 -10.75
C TYR A 22 4.25 -24.78 -11.64
N THR A 23 3.19 -24.85 -12.44
CA THR A 23 2.96 -25.95 -13.40
C THR A 23 4.13 -26.07 -14.38
N SER A 24 4.62 -24.94 -14.91
CA SER A 24 5.80 -24.92 -15.77
C SER A 24 7.08 -25.36 -15.04
N MET A 25 7.27 -24.91 -13.80
CA MET A 25 8.46 -25.14 -13.01
C MET A 25 8.62 -26.61 -12.54
N HIS A 26 7.54 -27.22 -12.05
CA HIS A 26 7.57 -28.51 -11.33
C HIS A 26 6.80 -29.64 -12.04
N LEU A 27 5.76 -29.35 -12.83
CA LEU A 27 4.81 -30.38 -13.31
C LEU A 27 4.94 -30.77 -14.79
N LEU A 28 5.52 -29.91 -15.65
CA LEU A 28 5.64 -30.23 -17.08
C LEU A 28 6.69 -31.32 -17.37
N THR A 29 6.26 -32.39 -18.02
CA THR A 29 7.16 -33.32 -18.73
C THR A 29 7.84 -32.64 -19.93
N LEU A 30 8.91 -33.24 -20.44
CA LEU A 30 9.64 -32.74 -21.62
C LEU A 30 8.73 -32.66 -22.86
N GLU A 31 7.97 -33.72 -23.16
CA GLU A 31 7.04 -33.78 -24.30
C GLU A 31 5.92 -32.71 -24.18
N GLN A 32 5.32 -32.56 -22.99
CA GLN A 32 4.35 -31.49 -22.73
C GLN A 32 4.97 -30.09 -22.94
N ARG A 33 6.22 -29.89 -22.51
CA ARG A 33 6.96 -28.63 -22.68
C ARG A 33 7.27 -28.35 -24.16
N GLU A 34 7.60 -29.36 -24.95
CA GLU A 34 7.82 -29.22 -26.40
C GLU A 34 6.51 -28.87 -27.14
N ARG A 35 5.43 -29.64 -26.93
CA ARG A 35 4.07 -29.33 -27.46
C ARG A 35 3.59 -27.93 -27.06
N LEU A 36 3.88 -27.49 -25.84
CA LEU A 36 3.56 -26.13 -25.39
C LEU A 36 4.45 -25.07 -26.07
N ASN A 37 5.69 -25.40 -26.45
CA ASN A 37 6.61 -24.43 -27.05
C ASN A 37 6.15 -24.00 -28.46
N GLU A 38 5.58 -24.91 -29.24
CA GLU A 38 4.98 -24.61 -30.55
C GLU A 38 3.86 -23.55 -30.49
N MET A 39 3.21 -23.40 -29.33
CA MET A 39 2.09 -22.48 -29.15
C MET A 39 2.57 -21.05 -28.81
N PRO A 40 1.95 -19.99 -29.39
CA PRO A 40 2.17 -18.62 -28.97
C PRO A 40 1.84 -18.43 -27.47
N LEU A 41 2.64 -17.62 -26.76
CA LEU A 41 2.57 -17.39 -25.30
C LEU A 41 1.13 -17.23 -24.73
N LYS A 42 0.26 -16.48 -25.43
CA LYS A 42 -1.13 -16.23 -25.04
C LYS A 42 -2.04 -17.47 -25.09
N GLN A 43 -1.72 -18.44 -25.97
CA GLN A 43 -2.38 -19.73 -26.10
C GLN A 43 -1.74 -20.75 -25.14
N ARG A 44 -0.41 -20.87 -25.14
CA ARG A 44 0.38 -21.69 -24.21
C ARG A 44 -0.05 -21.52 -22.75
N ARG A 45 -0.21 -20.27 -22.30
CA ARG A 45 -0.66 -19.90 -20.94
C ARG A 45 -2.13 -20.24 -20.64
N LYS A 46 -2.97 -20.50 -21.64
CA LYS A 46 -4.31 -21.08 -21.43
C LYS A 46 -4.24 -22.59 -21.37
N GLU A 47 -3.43 -23.18 -22.25
CA GLU A 47 -3.30 -24.63 -22.41
C GLU A 47 -2.76 -25.28 -21.13
N ILE A 48 -1.70 -24.74 -20.55
CA ILE A 48 -1.09 -25.22 -19.29
C ILE A 48 -2.01 -25.18 -18.05
N LEU A 49 -3.17 -24.48 -18.12
CA LEU A 49 -4.14 -24.42 -17.02
C LEU A 49 -5.25 -25.48 -17.12
N LYS A 50 -5.21 -26.34 -18.14
CA LYS A 50 -6.10 -27.49 -18.29
C LYS A 50 -5.76 -28.60 -17.28
N GLU A 51 -6.73 -29.49 -17.10
CA GLU A 51 -6.64 -30.67 -16.23
C GLU A 51 -5.51 -31.64 -16.62
N GLU A 52 -5.21 -31.76 -17.92
CA GLU A 52 -4.15 -32.61 -18.48
C GLU A 52 -2.70 -32.22 -18.10
N TYR A 53 -2.50 -31.06 -17.44
CA TYR A 53 -1.18 -30.60 -16.95
C TYR A 53 -1.09 -30.54 -15.42
N ARG A 54 -2.12 -30.99 -14.69
CA ARG A 54 -2.18 -30.86 -13.22
C ARG A 54 -1.40 -31.93 -12.46
N ASN A 55 -1.23 -33.11 -13.05
CA ASN A 55 -0.61 -34.29 -12.41
C ASN A 55 -1.21 -34.66 -11.04
N GLY A 56 -2.46 -34.28 -10.74
CA GLY A 56 -3.12 -34.50 -9.45
C GLY A 56 -3.06 -33.32 -8.48
N GLU A 57 -2.33 -32.24 -8.80
CA GLU A 57 -2.23 -31.05 -7.95
C GLU A 57 -3.56 -30.31 -7.77
N TRP A 58 -3.67 -29.61 -6.64
CA TRP A 58 -4.88 -28.97 -6.17
C TRP A 58 -5.01 -27.53 -6.68
N TYR A 59 -6.24 -27.10 -6.99
CA TYR A 59 -6.51 -25.79 -7.58
C TYR A 59 -7.46 -24.98 -6.69
N ALA A 60 -7.55 -23.68 -6.97
CA ALA A 60 -8.35 -22.72 -6.20
C ALA A 60 -9.87 -22.96 -6.14
N ASN A 61 -10.37 -24.01 -6.79
CA ASN A 61 -11.76 -24.48 -6.66
C ASN A 61 -11.91 -25.58 -5.61
N ASP A 62 -10.84 -26.32 -5.31
CA ASP A 62 -10.88 -27.54 -4.52
C ASP A 62 -10.85 -27.19 -3.03
N ILE A 63 -9.99 -26.23 -2.62
CA ILE A 63 -10.02 -25.58 -1.30
C ILE A 63 -11.41 -25.07 -0.87
N ARG A 64 -12.33 -24.82 -1.82
CA ARG A 64 -13.70 -24.35 -1.53
C ARG A 64 -14.66 -25.47 -1.09
N ARG A 65 -14.23 -26.73 -1.18
CA ARG A 65 -15.03 -27.95 -0.94
C ARG A 65 -14.39 -28.92 0.04
N VAL A 66 -13.12 -28.71 0.34
CA VAL A 66 -12.25 -29.54 1.18
C VAL A 66 -12.69 -29.52 2.65
N TYR A 67 -12.92 -30.72 3.18
CA TYR A 67 -13.03 -31.03 4.60
C TYR A 67 -11.64 -31.32 5.17
N ALA A 68 -11.49 -31.30 6.50
CA ALA A 68 -10.19 -31.48 7.14
C ALA A 68 -9.51 -32.81 6.75
N GLY A 69 -10.28 -33.90 6.61
CA GLY A 69 -9.78 -35.21 6.21
C GLY A 69 -9.49 -35.40 4.71
N ASP A 70 -9.82 -34.43 3.85
CA ASP A 70 -9.42 -34.49 2.43
C ASP A 70 -7.98 -33.99 2.24
N ILE A 71 -7.50 -33.12 3.13
CA ILE A 71 -6.20 -32.43 3.01
C ILE A 71 -5.08 -33.48 3.15
N PRO A 72 -4.11 -33.55 2.21
CA PRO A 72 -2.98 -34.46 2.34
C PRO A 72 -2.21 -34.16 3.62
N LYS A 73 -1.88 -35.21 4.38
CA LYS A 73 -1.07 -35.09 5.59
C LYS A 73 0.30 -34.49 5.23
N ALA A 74 0.64 -33.38 5.86
CA ALA A 74 1.84 -32.60 5.60
C ALA A 74 2.41 -32.08 6.91
N ASP A 75 3.73 -31.98 7.01
CA ASP A 75 4.38 -31.46 8.22
C ASP A 75 4.37 -29.93 8.33
N CYS A 76 3.98 -29.17 7.29
CA CYS A 76 3.99 -27.69 7.31
C CYS A 76 2.97 -27.02 6.35
N TRP A 77 2.26 -25.95 6.79
CA TRP A 77 1.23 -25.20 6.02
C TRP A 77 1.49 -23.65 5.97
N CYS A 78 1.03 -22.90 4.93
CA CYS A 78 1.28 -21.44 4.67
C CYS A 78 0.13 -20.66 3.93
N PHE A 79 -0.12 -19.31 4.12
CA PHE A 79 -1.32 -18.57 3.57
C PHE A 79 -1.44 -16.97 3.69
N GLY A 80 -2.36 -16.23 2.96
CA GLY A 80 -2.70 -14.73 3.07
C GLY A 80 -4.00 -14.12 2.34
N PHE A 81 -4.66 -12.96 2.75
CA PHE A 81 -6.12 -12.59 2.42
C PHE A 81 -6.65 -11.10 2.19
N PRO A 82 -7.86 -10.92 1.56
CA PRO A 82 -8.77 -9.71 1.51
C PRO A 82 -10.34 -9.92 1.62
N CYS A 83 -11.24 -8.88 1.55
CA CYS A 83 -12.65 -8.95 2.10
C CYS A 83 -13.94 -8.32 1.44
N PHE A 84 -13.95 -7.26 0.61
CA PHE A 84 -15.17 -6.57 0.08
C PHE A 84 -15.65 -7.03 -1.30
N ALA A 85 -16.94 -7.31 -1.51
CA ALA A 85 -17.44 -7.82 -2.80
C ALA A 85 -17.29 -6.83 -3.98
N LYS A 86 -17.19 -7.39 -5.20
CA LYS A 86 -17.18 -6.65 -6.48
C LYS A 86 -18.31 -5.60 -6.56
N GLY A 87 -18.03 -4.45 -7.16
CA GLY A 87 -19.04 -3.40 -7.38
C GLY A 87 -19.27 -2.46 -6.18
N THR A 88 -18.70 -2.77 -5.01
CA THR A 88 -18.66 -1.84 -3.86
C THR A 88 -17.99 -0.53 -4.26
N TYR A 89 -18.69 0.61 -4.13
CA TYR A 89 -18.20 1.90 -4.58
C TYR A 89 -17.29 2.58 -3.56
N ILE A 90 -16.02 2.78 -3.89
CA ILE A 90 -15.03 3.46 -3.05
C ILE A 90 -14.94 4.95 -3.43
N LEU A 91 -14.93 5.84 -2.43
CA LEU A 91 -14.80 7.28 -2.63
C LEU A 91 -13.34 7.68 -2.93
N THR A 92 -13.04 7.91 -4.20
CA THR A 92 -11.73 8.38 -4.67
C THR A 92 -11.76 9.85 -5.10
N GLU A 93 -10.60 10.44 -5.39
CA GLU A 93 -10.50 11.75 -6.05
C GLU A 93 -11.23 11.79 -7.41
N ARG A 94 -11.32 10.65 -8.09
CA ARG A 94 -12.07 10.47 -9.36
C ARG A 94 -13.59 10.43 -9.15
N GLY A 95 -14.06 10.49 -7.90
CA GLY A 95 -15.43 10.26 -7.44
C GLY A 95 -15.60 8.83 -6.89
N TYR A 96 -16.85 8.45 -6.63
CA TYR A 96 -17.17 7.04 -6.35
C TYR A 96 -16.88 6.17 -7.59
N ILE A 97 -16.09 5.12 -7.42
CA ILE A 97 -15.79 4.10 -8.43
C ILE A 97 -15.86 2.69 -7.82
N PRO A 98 -16.19 1.62 -8.59
CA PRO A 98 -16.16 0.26 -8.07
C PRO A 98 -14.77 -0.14 -7.55
N ILE A 99 -14.72 -0.93 -6.47
CA ILE A 99 -13.48 -1.34 -5.80
C ILE A 99 -12.50 -2.05 -6.74
N GLU A 100 -13.00 -2.83 -7.71
CA GLU A 100 -12.16 -3.49 -8.72
C GLU A 100 -11.53 -2.54 -9.77
N GLN A 101 -11.83 -1.23 -9.69
CA GLN A 101 -11.29 -0.17 -10.55
C GLN A 101 -10.39 0.83 -9.78
N VAL A 102 -10.21 0.61 -8.47
CA VAL A 102 -9.25 1.34 -7.63
C VAL A 102 -7.85 0.79 -7.90
N ILE A 103 -6.85 1.66 -8.02
CA ILE A 103 -5.46 1.29 -8.29
C ILE A 103 -4.51 1.90 -7.27
N VAL A 104 -3.35 1.26 -7.08
CA VAL A 104 -2.27 1.81 -6.25
C VAL A 104 -1.90 3.21 -6.75
N GLY A 105 -1.89 4.18 -5.83
CA GLY A 105 -1.67 5.60 -6.12
C GLY A 105 -2.94 6.46 -6.27
N ASP A 106 -4.14 5.89 -6.43
CA ASP A 106 -5.39 6.63 -6.18
C ASP A 106 -5.37 7.22 -4.76
N LYS A 107 -6.04 8.35 -4.53
CA LYS A 107 -6.35 8.80 -3.16
C LYS A 107 -7.82 8.58 -2.82
N VAL A 108 -8.04 8.11 -1.60
CA VAL A 108 -9.35 7.87 -0.97
C VAL A 108 -9.54 8.75 0.27
N LEU A 109 -10.80 8.97 0.67
CA LEU A 109 -11.15 9.73 1.86
C LEU A 109 -11.15 8.84 3.11
N THR A 110 -10.39 9.22 4.13
CA THR A 110 -10.23 8.46 5.39
C THR A 110 -11.24 8.86 6.46
N HIS A 111 -11.39 8.05 7.52
CA HIS A 111 -12.17 8.41 8.71
C HIS A 111 -11.75 9.74 9.37
N LYS A 112 -10.48 10.17 9.21
CA LYS A 112 -10.02 11.48 9.72
C LYS A 112 -10.44 12.64 8.82
N GLY A 113 -10.98 12.39 7.63
CA GLY A 113 -11.35 13.39 6.63
C GLY A 113 -10.17 13.84 5.78
N ARG A 114 -9.14 12.99 5.66
CA ARG A 114 -7.92 13.26 4.90
C ARG A 114 -7.96 12.47 3.60
N TRP A 115 -7.36 13.00 2.54
CA TRP A 115 -7.11 12.25 1.31
C TRP A 115 -5.76 11.53 1.46
N ARG A 116 -5.77 10.20 1.34
CA ARG A 116 -4.59 9.34 1.52
C ARG A 116 -4.48 8.31 0.40
N LYS A 117 -3.25 7.93 0.05
CA LYS A 117 -3.00 7.04 -1.09
C LYS A 117 -3.38 5.60 -0.79
N VAL A 118 -3.88 4.92 -1.80
CA VAL A 118 -3.93 3.46 -1.86
C VAL A 118 -2.51 2.95 -2.06
N THR A 119 -2.02 2.15 -1.11
CA THR A 119 -0.67 1.57 -1.11
C THR A 119 -0.65 0.14 -1.68
N SER A 120 -1.76 -0.59 -1.58
CA SER A 120 -1.95 -1.91 -2.20
C SER A 120 -3.41 -2.17 -2.57
N THR A 121 -3.63 -3.11 -3.49
CA THR A 121 -4.92 -3.59 -3.98
C THR A 121 -4.91 -5.11 -4.01
N MET A 122 -5.94 -5.76 -3.50
CA MET A 122 -6.00 -7.21 -3.26
C MET A 122 -7.33 -7.81 -3.77
N GLN A 123 -7.36 -9.10 -4.12
CA GLN A 123 -8.56 -9.87 -4.50
C GLN A 123 -8.49 -11.32 -3.94
N ARG A 124 -9.64 -11.91 -3.60
CA ARG A 124 -9.87 -13.34 -3.30
C ARG A 124 -11.25 -13.71 -3.81
N ASP A 125 -11.41 -14.85 -4.48
CA ASP A 125 -12.74 -15.34 -4.83
C ASP A 125 -13.34 -16.20 -3.71
N ASN A 126 -14.67 -16.34 -3.73
CA ASN A 126 -15.43 -17.28 -2.91
C ASN A 126 -15.31 -17.09 -1.39
N ALA A 127 -15.32 -15.84 -0.91
CA ALA A 127 -15.57 -15.56 0.51
C ALA A 127 -17.09 -15.56 0.78
N ARG A 128 -17.52 -16.02 1.98
CA ARG A 128 -18.92 -15.93 2.41
C ARG A 128 -19.29 -14.46 2.61
N ILE A 129 -20.45 -14.06 2.10
CA ILE A 129 -20.87 -12.66 2.10
C ILE A 129 -21.90 -12.40 3.19
N TRP A 130 -21.74 -11.28 3.86
CA TRP A 130 -22.75 -10.65 4.71
C TRP A 130 -23.31 -9.40 4.01
N GLY A 131 -24.63 -9.22 4.10
CA GLY A 131 -25.35 -8.05 3.62
C GLY A 131 -25.45 -6.99 4.71
N VAL A 132 -24.92 -5.81 4.42
CA VAL A 132 -24.91 -4.63 5.31
C VAL A 132 -25.76 -3.54 4.69
N ASP A 133 -26.93 -3.30 5.29
CA ASP A 133 -27.94 -2.33 4.87
C ASP A 133 -28.16 -1.26 5.96
N GLY A 134 -28.68 -0.09 5.58
CA GLY A 134 -28.98 0.98 6.54
C GLY A 134 -29.55 2.23 5.89
N PHE A 135 -29.97 3.20 6.70
CA PHE A 135 -30.66 4.41 6.25
C PHE A 135 -29.77 5.28 5.34
N GLY A 136 -29.97 5.18 4.03
CA GLY A 136 -29.26 5.93 3.00
C GLY A 136 -27.80 5.54 2.76
N ILE A 137 -27.45 4.26 2.88
CA ILE A 137 -26.32 3.65 2.15
C ILE A 137 -26.84 2.76 1.03
N LEU A 138 -25.94 2.41 0.11
CA LEU A 138 -26.17 1.27 -0.77
C LEU A 138 -25.84 -0.02 -0.03
N SER A 139 -26.63 -1.06 -0.28
CA SER A 139 -26.39 -2.41 0.24
C SER A 139 -24.95 -2.83 -0.02
N THR A 140 -24.23 -3.19 1.04
CA THR A 140 -22.80 -3.52 0.95
C THR A 140 -22.58 -4.98 1.27
N ARG A 141 -21.84 -5.64 0.38
CA ARG A 141 -21.57 -7.07 0.41
C ARG A 141 -20.10 -7.26 0.83
N THR A 142 -19.85 -7.84 2.00
CA THR A 142 -18.50 -7.92 2.61
C THR A 142 -18.39 -9.14 3.54
N THR A 143 -17.23 -9.41 4.16
CA THR A 143 -17.12 -10.49 5.16
C THR A 143 -17.66 -10.08 6.54
N ALA A 144 -18.02 -11.07 7.35
CA ALA A 144 -18.62 -10.92 8.68
C ALA A 144 -17.83 -10.03 9.65
N GLU A 145 -16.53 -9.87 9.42
CA GLU A 145 -15.57 -9.23 10.31
C GLU A 145 -14.98 -7.95 9.72
N HIS A 146 -15.51 -7.48 8.59
CA HIS A 146 -15.08 -6.20 8.05
C HIS A 146 -15.55 -5.06 8.99
N PRO A 147 -14.67 -4.14 9.42
CA PRO A 147 -15.05 -3.15 10.43
C PRO A 147 -15.60 -1.85 9.84
N TYR A 148 -16.73 -1.39 10.38
CA TYR A 148 -17.43 -0.16 10.03
C TYR A 148 -17.26 0.88 11.14
N TYR A 149 -17.08 2.16 10.78
CA TYR A 149 -16.99 3.24 11.78
C TYR A 149 -18.39 3.65 12.24
N VAL A 150 -18.72 3.26 13.48
CA VAL A 150 -20.06 3.28 14.06
C VAL A 150 -20.09 4.03 15.40
N THR A 151 -21.30 4.23 15.91
CA THR A 151 -21.60 4.76 17.25
C THR A 151 -22.97 4.25 17.67
N LYS A 152 -23.22 4.07 18.96
CA LYS A 152 -24.59 4.10 19.50
C LYS A 152 -24.93 5.54 19.93
N PRO A 153 -26.20 5.89 20.21
CA PRO A 153 -26.53 7.16 20.87
C PRO A 153 -25.68 7.35 22.12
N ASP A 154 -25.17 8.57 22.31
CA ASP A 154 -24.31 9.01 23.42
C ASP A 154 -22.98 8.24 23.64
N ALA A 155 -22.68 7.24 22.82
CA ALA A 155 -21.41 6.51 22.81
C ALA A 155 -20.31 7.28 22.05
N PRO A 156 -19.01 6.98 22.27
CA PRO A 156 -17.94 7.42 21.37
C PRO A 156 -18.11 6.82 19.95
N MET A 157 -17.40 7.40 18.97
CA MET A 157 -17.30 6.82 17.62
C MET A 157 -16.08 5.89 17.56
N GLU A 158 -16.33 4.62 17.30
CA GLU A 158 -15.34 3.54 17.21
C GLU A 158 -15.62 2.69 15.97
N PHE A 159 -14.73 1.78 15.61
CA PHE A 159 -15.04 0.82 14.54
C PHE A 159 -15.46 -0.53 15.13
N ARG A 160 -16.47 -1.17 14.54
CA ARG A 160 -16.96 -2.50 14.97
C ARG A 160 -17.23 -3.38 13.75
N GLU A 161 -16.99 -4.67 13.90
CA GLU A 161 -17.18 -5.70 12.87
C GLU A 161 -18.65 -5.92 12.52
N VAL A 162 -18.96 -6.20 11.25
CA VAL A 162 -20.33 -6.48 10.75
C VAL A 162 -21.13 -7.42 11.66
N LYS A 163 -20.57 -8.56 12.08
CA LYS A 163 -21.23 -9.57 12.92
C LYS A 163 -21.55 -9.11 14.35
N GLN A 164 -20.99 -7.99 14.80
CA GLN A 164 -21.26 -7.40 16.11
C GLN A 164 -22.27 -6.24 16.07
N LEU A 165 -22.73 -5.82 14.88
CA LEU A 165 -23.55 -4.61 14.73
C LEU A 165 -25.01 -4.91 15.08
N ASP A 166 -25.51 -4.19 16.09
CA ASP A 166 -26.81 -4.39 16.72
C ASP A 166 -27.38 -3.04 17.16
N GLY A 167 -28.32 -2.48 16.39
CA GLY A 167 -28.85 -1.13 16.63
C GLY A 167 -27.81 0.02 16.51
N ASP A 168 -26.62 -0.28 15.97
CA ASP A 168 -25.55 0.69 15.76
C ASP A 168 -25.88 1.69 14.65
N TRP A 169 -25.28 2.88 14.74
CA TRP A 169 -25.35 3.92 13.72
C TRP A 169 -23.99 4.05 13.05
N TYR A 170 -23.91 3.70 11.76
CA TYR A 170 -22.70 3.89 10.97
C TYR A 170 -22.54 5.36 10.58
N SER A 171 -21.32 5.73 10.17
CA SER A 171 -20.98 7.11 9.85
C SER A 171 -20.53 7.32 8.40
N THR A 172 -20.83 8.51 7.90
CA THR A 172 -20.16 9.13 6.74
C THR A 172 -19.65 10.52 7.13
N MET A 173 -19.09 11.30 6.20
CA MET A 173 -18.53 12.62 6.51
C MET A 173 -19.01 13.74 5.59
N VAL A 174 -19.31 14.89 6.21
CA VAL A 174 -19.44 16.18 5.52
C VAL A 174 -18.06 16.63 5.07
N LEU A 175 -17.80 16.57 3.76
CA LEU A 175 -16.51 17.01 3.21
C LEU A 175 -16.27 18.51 3.45
N PRO A 176 -15.04 18.92 3.80
CA PRO A 176 -14.68 20.33 3.91
C PRO A 176 -14.75 21.05 2.56
N ASN A 177 -14.75 22.37 2.61
CA ASN A 177 -14.60 23.21 1.42
C ASN A 177 -13.14 23.18 0.96
N GLU A 178 -12.93 22.97 -0.34
CA GLU A 178 -11.65 23.16 -1.02
C GLU A 178 -11.92 24.01 -2.26
N GLU A 179 -11.20 25.12 -2.45
CA GLU A 179 -11.52 26.07 -3.52
C GLU A 179 -11.12 25.57 -4.91
N SER A 180 -12.09 25.09 -5.68
CA SER A 180 -11.98 24.99 -7.13
C SER A 180 -12.32 26.34 -7.78
N ASN A 181 -11.29 27.01 -8.31
CA ASN A 181 -11.38 28.35 -8.89
C ASN A 181 -11.44 28.38 -10.43
N GLU A 182 -11.66 27.23 -11.09
CA GLU A 182 -11.71 27.16 -12.56
C GLU A 182 -13.02 27.66 -13.20
N TYR A 183 -14.15 27.58 -12.48
CA TYR A 183 -15.48 27.94 -13.00
C TYR A 183 -16.34 28.73 -12.01
N SER A 184 -17.22 29.57 -12.57
CA SER A 184 -18.20 30.39 -11.84
C SER A 184 -19.42 29.58 -11.38
N LYS A 185 -20.24 30.14 -10.48
CA LYS A 185 -21.39 29.44 -9.90
C LYS A 185 -22.50 29.14 -10.93
N GLU A 186 -22.67 30.02 -11.91
CA GLU A 186 -23.60 29.89 -13.04
C GLU A 186 -23.19 28.69 -13.91
N MET A 187 -21.89 28.58 -14.21
CA MET A 187 -21.33 27.42 -14.91
C MET A 187 -21.48 26.13 -14.10
N TRP A 188 -21.34 26.20 -12.77
CA TRP A 188 -21.58 25.06 -11.89
C TRP A 188 -23.05 24.59 -11.88
N TRP A 189 -24.03 25.50 -12.03
CA TRP A 189 -25.43 25.14 -12.28
C TRP A 189 -25.58 24.37 -13.60
N ILE A 190 -24.94 24.82 -14.69
CA ILE A 190 -24.95 24.11 -15.98
C ILE A 190 -24.29 22.72 -15.88
N ILE A 191 -23.19 22.58 -15.13
CA ILE A 191 -22.53 21.28 -14.88
C ILE A 191 -23.45 20.36 -14.06
N GLY A 192 -24.17 20.91 -13.06
CA GLY A 192 -25.21 20.18 -12.33
C GLY A 192 -26.32 19.69 -13.25
N ARG A 193 -26.84 20.56 -14.13
CA ARG A 193 -27.89 20.19 -15.09
C ARG A 193 -27.40 19.20 -16.15
N TYR A 194 -26.11 19.22 -16.50
CA TYR A 194 -25.51 18.18 -17.34
C TYR A 194 -25.55 16.80 -16.70
N LEU A 195 -25.47 16.70 -15.37
CA LEU A 195 -25.53 15.42 -14.67
C LEU A 195 -26.93 14.78 -14.67
N ALA A 196 -27.98 15.59 -14.77
CA ALA A 196 -29.32 15.13 -15.12
C ALA A 196 -29.44 14.90 -16.64
N ASP A 197 -30.08 15.82 -17.37
CA ASP A 197 -30.47 15.67 -18.79
C ASP A 197 -29.34 15.77 -19.82
N GLY A 198 -28.08 15.96 -19.40
CA GLY A 198 -26.95 16.22 -20.29
C GLY A 198 -26.21 14.97 -20.79
N TRP A 199 -25.67 15.06 -22.01
CA TRP A 199 -24.67 14.13 -22.55
C TRP A 199 -23.69 14.82 -23.51
N ARG A 200 -22.56 14.17 -23.79
CA ARG A 200 -21.55 14.64 -24.74
C ARG A 200 -21.66 13.90 -26.06
N VAL A 201 -21.53 14.64 -27.17
CA VAL A 201 -21.51 14.12 -28.55
C VAL A 201 -20.19 14.51 -29.19
N ARG A 202 -19.35 13.52 -29.53
CA ARG A 202 -18.13 13.76 -30.33
C ARG A 202 -18.52 14.11 -31.76
N ARG A 203 -17.87 15.13 -32.34
CA ARG A 203 -18.01 15.46 -33.76
C ARG A 203 -17.24 14.44 -34.60
N LYS A 204 -17.83 13.98 -35.72
CA LYS A 204 -17.11 13.15 -36.71
C LYS A 204 -16.18 13.99 -37.58
N ASP A 205 -16.52 15.26 -37.76
CA ASP A 205 -15.84 16.23 -38.64
C ASP A 205 -14.67 16.98 -37.97
N ARG A 206 -14.42 16.76 -36.68
CA ARG A 206 -13.29 17.36 -35.95
C ARG A 206 -12.71 16.37 -34.93
N PRO A 207 -11.39 16.13 -34.90
CA PRO A 207 -10.79 15.16 -33.98
C PRO A 207 -10.87 15.61 -32.52
N ASN A 208 -10.74 16.92 -32.26
CA ASN A 208 -10.75 17.56 -30.95
C ASN A 208 -12.02 18.40 -30.75
N GLY A 209 -12.51 18.48 -29.51
CA GLY A 209 -13.77 19.15 -29.16
C GLY A 209 -15.04 18.36 -29.53
N GLY A 210 -16.20 18.95 -29.22
CA GLY A 210 -17.49 18.31 -29.44
C GLY A 210 -18.67 19.19 -29.03
N ARG A 211 -19.88 18.61 -29.01
CA ARG A 211 -21.11 19.28 -28.54
C ARG A 211 -21.54 18.70 -27.20
N ILE A 212 -21.94 19.57 -26.28
CA ILE A 212 -22.68 19.18 -25.08
C ILE A 212 -24.16 19.32 -25.43
N VAL A 213 -24.97 18.31 -25.15
CA VAL A 213 -26.39 18.29 -25.51
C VAL A 213 -27.24 18.06 -24.27
N PHE A 214 -28.30 18.84 -24.14
CA PHE A 214 -29.28 18.75 -23.05
C PHE A 214 -30.67 18.55 -23.64
N ALA A 215 -31.49 17.67 -23.06
CA ALA A 215 -32.90 17.55 -23.39
C ALA A 215 -33.76 18.28 -22.34
N ILE A 216 -34.50 19.30 -22.76
CA ILE A 216 -35.23 20.20 -21.85
C ILE A 216 -36.72 20.18 -22.20
N SER A 217 -37.60 19.98 -21.22
CA SER A 217 -39.05 20.06 -21.42
C SER A 217 -39.50 21.50 -21.68
N ASN A 218 -40.61 21.68 -22.40
CA ASN A 218 -41.10 23.02 -22.78
C ASN A 218 -41.37 23.92 -21.56
N GLU A 219 -41.80 23.35 -20.42
CA GLU A 219 -41.97 24.09 -19.16
C GLU A 219 -40.66 24.68 -18.60
N LYS A 220 -39.56 23.94 -18.72
CA LYS A 220 -38.25 24.29 -18.15
C LYS A 220 -37.40 25.12 -19.14
N ARG A 221 -37.98 25.55 -20.27
CA ARG A 221 -37.28 26.20 -21.39
C ARG A 221 -36.68 27.55 -21.00
N THR A 222 -37.52 28.47 -20.54
CA THR A 222 -37.12 29.87 -20.27
C THR A 222 -36.05 29.96 -19.17
N GLU A 223 -36.19 29.17 -18.10
CA GLU A 223 -35.16 29.05 -17.06
C GLU A 223 -33.83 28.58 -17.64
N PHE A 224 -33.84 27.54 -18.49
CA PHE A 224 -32.61 27.00 -19.06
C PHE A 224 -31.93 27.95 -20.04
N GLU A 225 -32.69 28.73 -20.81
CA GLU A 225 -32.14 29.77 -21.70
C GLU A 225 -31.50 30.91 -20.89
N GLN A 226 -32.18 31.43 -19.86
CA GLN A 226 -31.58 32.40 -18.92
C GLN A 226 -30.29 31.87 -18.28
N ARG A 227 -30.26 30.61 -17.84
CA ARG A 227 -29.08 29.99 -17.22
C ARG A 227 -27.90 29.83 -18.18
N LEU A 228 -28.15 29.68 -19.49
CA LEU A 228 -27.08 29.67 -20.50
C LEU A 228 -26.50 31.07 -20.73
N GLU A 229 -27.34 32.11 -20.69
CA GLU A 229 -26.91 33.51 -20.77
C GLU A 229 -26.08 33.92 -19.54
N GLU A 230 -26.56 33.61 -18.34
CA GLU A 230 -25.84 33.80 -17.07
C GLU A 230 -24.46 33.10 -17.08
N ALA A 231 -24.40 31.88 -17.61
CA ALA A 231 -23.16 31.12 -17.76
C ALA A 231 -22.31 31.54 -18.99
N LYS A 232 -22.75 32.52 -19.78
CA LYS A 232 -22.09 33.03 -21.00
C LYS A 232 -21.76 31.92 -22.02
N LEU A 233 -22.71 31.01 -22.23
CA LEU A 233 -22.60 29.90 -23.17
C LEU A 233 -23.41 30.18 -24.44
N HIS A 234 -22.87 29.80 -25.60
CA HIS A 234 -23.62 29.81 -26.86
C HIS A 234 -24.25 28.44 -27.14
N TRP A 235 -25.51 28.44 -27.56
CA TRP A 235 -26.29 27.25 -27.91
C TRP A 235 -26.97 27.37 -29.28
N THR A 236 -27.36 26.23 -29.84
CA THR A 236 -28.41 26.15 -30.87
C THR A 236 -29.54 25.25 -30.38
N TYR A 237 -30.79 25.63 -30.64
CA TYR A 237 -31.99 24.90 -30.24
C TYR A 237 -32.51 24.00 -31.38
N THR A 238 -33.07 22.84 -31.04
CA THR A 238 -33.79 21.96 -31.97
C THR A 238 -35.05 21.43 -31.29
N LYS A 239 -36.21 21.64 -31.90
CA LYS A 239 -37.52 21.24 -31.36
C LYS A 239 -37.81 19.77 -31.67
N GLU A 240 -38.20 18.99 -30.66
CA GLU A 240 -38.73 17.62 -30.84
C GLU A 240 -40.15 17.52 -30.26
N ARG A 241 -40.77 16.33 -30.33
CA ARG A 241 -42.20 16.13 -29.99
C ARG A 241 -42.55 16.45 -28.53
N THR A 242 -41.64 16.17 -27.60
CA THR A 242 -41.89 16.23 -26.14
C THR A 242 -40.85 17.05 -25.37
N CYS A 243 -39.78 17.48 -26.02
CA CYS A 243 -38.71 18.29 -25.46
C CYS A 243 -38.01 19.09 -26.57
N GLY A 244 -37.17 20.05 -26.18
CA GLY A 244 -36.18 20.67 -27.07
C GLY A 244 -34.77 20.19 -26.73
N LYS A 245 -33.92 20.01 -27.75
CA LYS A 245 -32.50 19.73 -27.58
C LYS A 245 -31.70 21.01 -27.71
N TYR A 246 -30.89 21.29 -26.70
CA TYR A 246 -29.93 22.40 -26.67
C TYR A 246 -28.55 21.87 -26.98
N HIS A 247 -27.91 22.38 -28.03
CA HIS A 247 -26.55 22.02 -28.42
C HIS A 247 -25.58 23.15 -28.03
N VAL A 248 -24.92 23.00 -26.88
CA VAL A 248 -23.92 23.95 -26.38
C VAL A 248 -22.55 23.61 -26.97
N CYS A 249 -21.87 24.63 -27.49
CA CYS A 249 -20.56 24.50 -28.15
C CYS A 249 -19.45 25.19 -27.33
N ASN A 250 -18.90 24.48 -26.33
CA ASN A 250 -17.75 24.94 -25.55
C ASN A 250 -16.77 23.76 -25.37
N ASN A 251 -15.61 23.82 -26.02
CA ASN A 251 -14.62 22.73 -26.01
C ASN A 251 -14.01 22.51 -24.62
N LYS A 252 -13.66 23.58 -23.90
CA LYS A 252 -13.06 23.48 -22.56
C LYS A 252 -14.01 22.77 -21.59
N LEU A 253 -15.30 23.15 -21.62
CA LEU A 253 -16.34 22.49 -20.83
C LEU A 253 -16.57 21.05 -21.29
N TYR A 254 -16.60 20.79 -22.61
CA TYR A 254 -16.78 19.44 -23.18
C TYR A 254 -15.66 18.47 -22.75
N GLU A 255 -14.41 18.94 -22.68
CA GLU A 255 -13.26 18.16 -22.23
C GLU A 255 -13.27 18.00 -20.70
N TYR A 256 -13.55 19.08 -19.95
CA TYR A 256 -13.69 19.02 -18.49
C TYR A 256 -14.76 18.04 -18.01
N LEU A 257 -15.90 17.96 -18.72
CA LEU A 257 -16.99 17.02 -18.45
C LEU A 257 -16.62 15.54 -18.70
N GLU A 258 -15.39 15.22 -19.16
CA GLU A 258 -14.81 13.87 -19.14
C GLU A 258 -14.66 13.33 -17.71
N LYS A 259 -14.28 14.20 -16.75
CA LYS A 259 -14.04 13.82 -15.34
C LYS A 259 -15.28 13.20 -14.69
N PHE A 260 -16.46 13.68 -15.09
CA PHE A 260 -17.77 13.26 -14.61
C PHE A 260 -18.27 11.95 -15.25
N GLY A 261 -17.54 11.38 -16.22
CA GLY A 261 -17.85 10.08 -16.83
C GLY A 261 -18.58 10.14 -18.17
N LYS A 262 -19.09 8.97 -18.59
CA LYS A 262 -19.75 8.71 -19.88
C LYS A 262 -20.95 7.79 -19.66
N TYR A 263 -22.03 8.03 -20.41
CA TYR A 263 -23.36 7.41 -20.24
C TYR A 263 -24.01 7.68 -18.88
N ALA A 264 -25.35 7.62 -18.78
CA ALA A 264 -26.07 7.97 -17.55
C ALA A 264 -25.60 7.14 -16.33
N HIS A 265 -25.50 5.82 -16.50
CA HIS A 265 -25.02 4.89 -15.46
C HIS A 265 -23.53 5.06 -15.10
N GLY A 266 -22.73 5.71 -15.95
CA GLY A 266 -21.32 5.99 -15.71
C GLY A 266 -21.04 7.41 -15.22
N LYS A 267 -22.08 8.22 -14.97
CA LYS A 267 -21.95 9.56 -14.38
C LYS A 267 -21.48 9.45 -12.92
N ARG A 268 -20.60 10.35 -12.49
CA ARG A 268 -20.09 10.45 -11.11
C ARG A 268 -19.61 11.87 -10.83
N ILE A 269 -19.34 12.20 -9.57
CA ILE A 269 -18.89 13.53 -9.15
C ILE A 269 -17.45 13.43 -8.59
N PRO A 270 -16.44 14.08 -9.20
CA PRO A 270 -15.05 14.07 -8.72
C PRO A 270 -14.84 14.97 -7.49
N ARG A 271 -13.73 14.80 -6.76
CA ARG A 271 -13.38 15.58 -5.54
C ARG A 271 -13.54 17.09 -5.71
N GLU A 272 -13.04 17.63 -6.82
CA GLU A 272 -13.09 19.07 -7.15
C GLU A 272 -14.52 19.64 -7.25
N ALA A 273 -15.52 18.80 -7.52
CA ALA A 273 -16.94 19.15 -7.50
C ALA A 273 -17.60 18.82 -6.15
N LEU A 274 -17.20 17.71 -5.50
CA LEU A 274 -17.67 17.35 -4.17
C LEU A 274 -17.28 18.37 -3.08
N CYS A 275 -16.11 19.03 -3.22
CA CYS A 275 -15.55 19.97 -2.23
C CYS A 275 -15.80 21.46 -2.52
N LEU A 276 -16.59 21.82 -3.54
CA LEU A 276 -16.89 23.21 -3.93
C LEU A 276 -17.29 24.14 -2.76
N SER A 277 -16.98 25.43 -2.84
CA SER A 277 -17.50 26.43 -1.89
C SER A 277 -19.04 26.40 -1.84
N ARG A 278 -19.64 26.75 -0.69
CA ARG A 278 -21.07 26.51 -0.41
C ARG A 278 -21.99 27.05 -1.51
N GLU A 279 -21.73 28.26 -2.00
CA GLU A 279 -22.48 28.90 -3.09
C GLU A 279 -22.37 28.12 -4.43
N LYS A 280 -21.16 27.69 -4.81
CA LYS A 280 -20.95 26.89 -6.04
C LYS A 280 -21.58 25.50 -5.91
N ALA A 281 -21.51 24.89 -4.72
CA ALA A 281 -22.15 23.61 -4.41
C ALA A 281 -23.68 23.71 -4.45
N GLU A 282 -24.26 24.83 -3.99
CA GLU A 282 -25.69 25.10 -4.05
C GLU A 282 -26.18 25.31 -5.49
N CYS A 283 -25.45 26.09 -6.28
CA CYS A 283 -25.75 26.27 -7.69
C CYS A 283 -25.68 24.94 -8.47
N PHE A 284 -24.66 24.12 -8.23
CA PHE A 284 -24.55 22.77 -8.79
C PHE A 284 -25.70 21.85 -8.36
N TYR A 285 -26.04 21.84 -7.07
CA TYR A 285 -27.15 21.04 -6.54
C TYR A 285 -28.48 21.43 -7.18
N ASN A 286 -28.79 22.72 -7.22
CA ASN A 286 -29.99 23.26 -7.83
C ASN A 286 -30.01 23.02 -9.35
N GLY A 287 -28.85 23.04 -10.01
CA GLY A 287 -28.70 22.66 -11.42
C GLY A 287 -29.12 21.22 -11.68
N TYR A 288 -28.65 20.26 -10.88
CA TYR A 288 -29.06 18.86 -10.97
C TYR A 288 -30.55 18.67 -10.66
N MET A 289 -31.03 19.26 -9.55
CA MET A 289 -32.44 19.15 -9.13
C MET A 289 -33.40 19.82 -10.14
N SER A 290 -32.97 20.82 -10.90
CA SER A 290 -33.78 21.39 -11.99
C SER A 290 -34.04 20.38 -13.12
N GLY A 291 -33.23 19.32 -13.25
CA GLY A 291 -33.45 18.19 -14.17
C GLY A 291 -34.21 17.05 -13.50
N ASP A 292 -33.48 16.18 -12.81
CA ASP A 292 -33.93 14.89 -12.23
C ASP A 292 -34.76 15.04 -10.94
N GLY A 293 -34.89 16.26 -10.39
CA GLY A 293 -35.62 16.54 -9.16
C GLY A 293 -37.14 16.57 -9.35
N ARG A 294 -37.87 16.00 -8.38
CA ARG A 294 -39.33 16.13 -8.28
C ARG A 294 -39.76 17.55 -7.90
N LYS A 295 -41.00 17.92 -8.27
CA LYS A 295 -41.65 19.17 -7.84
C LYS A 295 -42.29 19.06 -6.45
N ASP A 296 -42.74 17.88 -6.03
CA ASP A 296 -43.47 17.66 -4.76
C ASP A 296 -42.57 17.28 -3.57
N ARG A 297 -41.35 16.81 -3.84
CA ARG A 297 -40.39 16.29 -2.85
C ARG A 297 -38.97 16.69 -3.24
N GLU A 298 -38.11 16.88 -2.24
CA GLU A 298 -36.67 16.97 -2.48
C GLU A 298 -36.10 15.56 -2.70
N GLU A 299 -36.40 15.00 -3.87
CA GLU A 299 -36.12 13.64 -4.31
C GLU A 299 -35.65 13.65 -5.77
N ALA A 300 -34.61 12.87 -6.10
CA ALA A 300 -34.11 12.71 -7.46
C ALA A 300 -33.59 11.29 -7.72
N THR A 301 -33.70 10.80 -8.96
CA THR A 301 -33.44 9.41 -9.35
C THR A 301 -32.47 9.32 -10.52
N SER A 302 -31.52 8.38 -10.48
CA SER A 302 -30.57 8.14 -11.57
C SER A 302 -30.22 6.66 -11.74
N THR A 303 -29.64 6.29 -12.88
CA THR A 303 -29.08 4.95 -13.13
C THR A 303 -27.63 4.81 -12.67
N SER A 304 -27.06 5.84 -12.02
CA SER A 304 -25.73 5.78 -11.40
C SER A 304 -25.80 5.93 -9.88
N ALA A 305 -25.41 4.85 -9.18
CA ALA A 305 -25.09 4.84 -7.76
C ALA A 305 -24.04 5.90 -7.39
N ALA A 306 -22.96 6.01 -8.17
CA ALA A 306 -21.85 6.93 -7.92
C ALA A 306 -22.26 8.41 -8.02
N LEU A 307 -23.23 8.73 -8.88
CA LEU A 307 -23.82 10.07 -8.97
C LEU A 307 -24.69 10.35 -7.73
N ILE A 308 -25.59 9.42 -7.39
CA ILE A 308 -26.52 9.58 -6.26
C ILE A 308 -25.79 9.72 -4.92
N LEU A 309 -24.79 8.86 -4.65
CA LEU A 309 -23.96 9.00 -3.45
C LEU A 309 -23.19 10.33 -3.39
N GLY A 310 -22.70 10.83 -4.55
CA GLY A 310 -22.08 12.15 -4.63
C GLY A 310 -23.05 13.30 -4.36
N MET A 311 -24.28 13.22 -4.88
CA MET A 311 -25.34 14.19 -4.59
C MET A 311 -25.73 14.18 -3.11
N CYS A 312 -25.77 13.02 -2.47
CA CYS A 312 -25.99 12.90 -1.02
C CYS A 312 -24.90 13.62 -0.20
N ILE A 313 -23.63 13.53 -0.61
CA ILE A 313 -22.53 14.29 0.04
C ILE A 313 -22.75 15.79 -0.14
N ILE A 314 -23.10 16.27 -1.33
CA ILE A 314 -23.32 17.70 -1.59
C ILE A 314 -24.51 18.22 -0.79
N ALA A 315 -25.61 17.48 -0.71
CA ALA A 315 -26.75 17.83 0.15
C ALA A 315 -26.35 17.98 1.63
N GLN A 316 -25.48 17.09 2.14
CA GLN A 316 -24.96 17.16 3.51
C GLN A 316 -24.12 18.42 3.73
N ARG A 317 -23.26 18.79 2.77
CA ARG A 317 -22.43 20.02 2.82
C ARG A 317 -23.25 21.31 2.76
N LEU A 318 -24.45 21.27 2.18
CA LEU A 318 -25.39 22.40 2.19
C LEU A 318 -26.14 22.54 3.54
N GLY A 319 -26.03 21.57 4.44
CA GLY A 319 -26.73 21.53 5.73
C GLY A 319 -28.18 21.06 5.64
N LYS A 320 -28.53 20.31 4.59
CA LYS A 320 -29.88 19.73 4.43
C LYS A 320 -30.08 18.54 5.37
N SER A 321 -31.32 18.15 5.65
CA SER A 321 -31.63 16.93 6.41
C SER A 321 -30.96 15.71 5.77
N VAL A 322 -30.55 14.73 6.58
CA VAL A 322 -29.75 13.58 6.12
C VAL A 322 -30.47 12.82 4.99
N PRO A 323 -29.91 12.73 3.77
CA PRO A 323 -30.58 12.10 2.64
C PRO A 323 -30.71 10.59 2.82
N ASP A 324 -31.92 10.06 2.65
CA ASP A 324 -32.19 8.64 2.43
C ASP A 324 -31.78 8.24 1.00
N VAL A 325 -31.52 6.96 0.76
CA VAL A 325 -31.12 6.40 -0.54
C VAL A 325 -31.79 5.06 -0.76
N TYR A 326 -32.58 4.94 -1.82
CA TYR A 326 -33.26 3.71 -2.22
C TYR A 326 -32.60 3.11 -3.45
N TYR A 327 -32.47 1.79 -3.45
CA TYR A 327 -32.30 0.99 -4.65
C TYR A 327 -33.67 0.54 -5.15
N THR A 328 -33.88 0.55 -6.46
CA THR A 328 -35.05 -0.05 -7.11
C THR A 328 -34.58 -0.89 -8.30
N GLY A 329 -34.65 -2.21 -8.13
CA GLY A 329 -34.42 -3.15 -9.23
C GLY A 329 -35.48 -2.96 -10.33
N ARG A 330 -35.09 -3.20 -11.59
CA ARG A 330 -35.97 -3.00 -12.76
C ARG A 330 -35.86 -4.16 -13.73
N ASP A 331 -36.98 -4.57 -14.30
CA ASP A 331 -37.00 -5.48 -15.45
C ASP A 331 -36.15 -4.92 -16.58
N GLU A 332 -35.37 -5.76 -17.27
CA GLU A 332 -34.49 -5.31 -18.37
C GLU A 332 -35.26 -4.62 -19.51
N LYS A 333 -36.57 -4.88 -19.62
CA LYS A 333 -37.46 -4.38 -20.66
C LYS A 333 -38.66 -3.70 -20.03
N CYS A 334 -38.97 -2.48 -20.46
CA CYS A 334 -40.23 -1.81 -20.13
C CYS A 334 -40.90 -1.26 -21.41
N ILE A 335 -42.22 -1.13 -21.41
CA ILE A 335 -42.97 -0.57 -22.54
C ILE A 335 -43.25 0.91 -22.27
N ILE A 336 -42.57 1.80 -23.01
CA ILE A 336 -42.76 3.26 -22.91
C ILE A 336 -43.48 3.74 -24.18
N GLN A 337 -44.73 4.18 -24.05
CA GLN A 337 -45.56 4.65 -25.16
C GLN A 337 -45.59 3.67 -26.36
N GLY A 338 -45.75 2.38 -26.08
CA GLY A 338 -45.79 1.31 -27.09
C GLY A 338 -44.43 0.87 -27.66
N ARG A 339 -43.31 1.36 -27.12
CA ARG A 339 -41.95 0.95 -27.51
C ARG A 339 -41.32 0.09 -26.43
N GLU A 340 -40.74 -1.04 -26.81
CA GLU A 340 -39.85 -1.82 -25.92
C GLU A 340 -38.56 -1.01 -25.70
N CYS A 341 -38.31 -0.61 -24.46
CA CYS A 341 -37.14 0.13 -24.04
C CYS A 341 -36.32 -0.73 -23.08
N LYS A 342 -35.00 -0.80 -23.27
CA LYS A 342 -34.12 -1.41 -22.28
C LYS A 342 -33.98 -0.49 -21.06
N GLN A 343 -34.39 -0.98 -19.90
CA GLN A 343 -34.24 -0.28 -18.62
C GLN A 343 -33.02 -0.81 -17.85
N ARG A 344 -32.62 -0.09 -16.80
CA ARG A 344 -31.64 -0.49 -15.80
C ARG A 344 -32.16 -0.13 -14.42
N ASP A 345 -31.57 -0.75 -13.41
CA ASP A 345 -31.85 -0.44 -12.02
C ASP A 345 -31.62 1.04 -11.71
N THR A 346 -32.39 1.54 -10.74
CA THR A 346 -32.49 2.96 -10.42
C THR A 346 -32.17 3.21 -8.95
N TYR A 347 -31.35 4.22 -8.70
CA TYR A 347 -30.99 4.70 -7.37
C TYR A 347 -31.64 6.07 -7.16
N THR A 348 -32.29 6.26 -6.01
CA THR A 348 -33.06 7.47 -5.70
C THR A 348 -32.62 8.01 -4.35
N PHE A 349 -32.19 9.28 -4.26
CA PHE A 349 -32.07 9.93 -2.95
C PHE A 349 -33.32 10.73 -2.61
N ARG A 350 -33.64 10.82 -1.32
CA ARG A 350 -34.76 11.61 -0.79
C ARG A 350 -34.35 12.35 0.47
N ILE A 351 -34.60 13.65 0.52
CA ILE A 351 -34.40 14.49 1.69
C ILE A 351 -35.77 14.70 2.37
N SER A 352 -35.84 14.39 3.66
CA SER A 352 -37.05 14.57 4.47
C SER A 352 -36.73 15.33 5.75
N LYS A 353 -37.42 16.47 5.94
CA LYS A 353 -37.36 17.27 7.19
C LYS A 353 -37.94 16.53 8.41
N ARG A 354 -38.54 15.35 8.22
CA ARG A 354 -39.12 14.50 9.27
C ARG A 354 -38.34 13.20 9.52
N SER A 355 -37.22 12.95 8.83
CA SER A 355 -36.45 11.73 9.10
C SER A 355 -35.67 11.86 10.40
N VAL A 356 -35.92 10.94 11.33
CA VAL A 356 -35.16 10.78 12.57
C VAL A 356 -34.03 9.75 12.45
N LYS A 357 -33.92 9.05 11.31
CA LYS A 357 -32.99 7.91 11.09
C LYS A 357 -31.55 8.31 10.73
N GLY A 358 -31.24 9.61 10.73
CA GLY A 358 -29.90 10.14 10.44
C GLY A 358 -29.70 11.52 11.06
N HIS A 359 -28.53 11.76 11.66
CA HIS A 359 -28.18 13.02 12.33
C HIS A 359 -26.73 13.45 12.05
N TYR A 360 -26.42 14.72 12.30
CA TYR A 360 -25.07 15.27 12.18
C TYR A 360 -24.36 15.27 13.55
N ARG A 361 -23.10 14.82 13.58
CA ARG A 361 -22.24 14.80 14.78
C ARG A 361 -20.89 15.44 14.45
N GLY A 362 -20.83 16.77 14.58
CA GLY A 362 -19.68 17.56 14.11
C GLY A 362 -19.53 17.42 12.59
N LYS A 363 -18.38 16.93 12.13
CA LYS A 363 -18.12 16.64 10.69
C LYS A 363 -18.75 15.32 10.21
N TYR A 364 -19.18 14.44 11.10
CA TYR A 364 -19.72 13.14 10.74
C TYR A 364 -21.24 13.19 10.53
N VAL A 365 -21.76 12.27 9.73
CA VAL A 365 -23.19 12.06 9.53
C VAL A 365 -23.50 10.63 9.93
N CYS A 366 -24.11 10.49 11.11
CA CYS A 366 -24.49 9.21 11.70
C CYS A 366 -25.84 8.78 11.13
N ARG A 367 -25.99 7.49 10.81
CA ARG A 367 -27.15 6.92 10.14
C ARG A 367 -27.47 5.56 10.76
N GLU A 368 -28.75 5.30 11.02
CA GLU A 368 -29.25 4.02 11.54
C GLU A 368 -28.82 2.86 10.61
N LEU A 369 -28.10 1.88 11.13
CA LEU A 369 -27.81 0.63 10.41
C LEU A 369 -28.96 -0.36 10.65
N TYR A 370 -29.27 -1.19 9.64
CA TYR A 370 -30.14 -2.35 9.83
C TYR A 370 -29.29 -3.56 10.22
N GLN A 371 -29.84 -4.46 11.03
CA GLN A 371 -29.10 -5.61 11.53
C GLN A 371 -28.53 -6.43 10.36
N PRO A 372 -27.19 -6.59 10.26
CA PRO A 372 -26.59 -7.26 9.13
C PRO A 372 -27.05 -8.70 8.98
N LYS A 373 -27.15 -9.16 7.74
CA LYS A 373 -27.64 -10.50 7.42
C LYS A 373 -26.50 -11.34 6.89
N GLU A 374 -26.22 -12.45 7.55
CA GLU A 374 -25.44 -13.51 6.93
C GLU A 374 -26.15 -14.02 5.66
N SER A 375 -25.38 -14.42 4.66
CA SER A 375 -25.87 -15.03 3.44
C SER A 375 -25.08 -16.30 3.13
N ASP A 376 -25.73 -17.25 2.47
CA ASP A 376 -25.09 -18.43 1.90
C ASP A 376 -24.46 -18.13 0.53
N ASP A 377 -24.60 -16.91 0.01
CA ASP A 377 -23.87 -16.44 -1.16
C ASP A 377 -22.36 -16.33 -0.87
N PHE A 378 -21.56 -17.01 -1.70
CA PHE A 378 -20.12 -16.80 -1.80
C PHE A 378 -19.78 -15.98 -3.05
N GLY A 379 -18.74 -15.14 -2.99
CA GLY A 379 -18.38 -14.31 -4.14
C GLY A 379 -16.98 -13.70 -4.11
N THR A 380 -16.62 -13.03 -5.22
CA THR A 380 -15.34 -12.32 -5.36
C THR A 380 -15.27 -11.09 -4.48
N VAL A 381 -14.27 -11.08 -3.61
CA VAL A 381 -13.95 -10.00 -2.70
C VAL A 381 -12.58 -9.35 -2.98
N TYR A 382 -12.45 -8.09 -2.60
CA TYR A 382 -11.31 -7.20 -2.85
C TYR A 382 -10.90 -6.50 -1.53
N ASN A 383 -9.72 -5.91 -1.46
CA ASN A 383 -9.39 -4.97 -0.40
C ASN A 383 -8.38 -3.94 -0.91
N ILE A 384 -8.30 -2.81 -0.24
CA ILE A 384 -7.24 -1.82 -0.44
C ILE A 384 -6.55 -1.53 0.90
N SER A 385 -5.26 -1.24 0.87
CA SER A 385 -4.57 -0.62 2.02
C SER A 385 -4.38 0.87 1.77
N VAL A 386 -4.67 1.67 2.79
CA VAL A 386 -4.59 3.14 2.73
C VAL A 386 -3.47 3.67 3.65
N GLU A 387 -2.71 4.63 3.14
CA GLU A 387 -1.61 5.33 3.82
C GLU A 387 -2.07 6.08 5.09
N GLU A 388 -1.27 6.00 6.17
CA GLU A 388 -1.45 6.61 7.51
C GLU A 388 -2.73 6.28 8.30
N ASP A 389 -3.92 6.51 7.72
CA ASP A 389 -5.20 6.41 8.44
C ASP A 389 -5.84 5.03 8.34
N GLU A 390 -5.26 4.13 7.54
CA GLU A 390 -5.70 2.75 7.30
C GLU A 390 -7.21 2.61 6.97
N SER A 391 -7.85 3.62 6.38
CA SER A 391 -9.31 3.68 6.25
C SER A 391 -9.81 4.45 5.03
N TYR A 392 -11.02 4.10 4.58
CA TYR A 392 -11.67 4.65 3.40
C TYR A 392 -13.20 4.73 3.54
N VAL A 393 -13.88 5.27 2.53
CA VAL A 393 -15.36 5.26 2.44
C VAL A 393 -15.81 4.30 1.35
N ALA A 394 -16.68 3.34 1.70
CA ALA A 394 -17.24 2.31 0.83
C ALA A 394 -18.78 2.38 0.84
N ASN A 395 -19.42 2.46 -0.33
CA ASN A 395 -20.88 2.58 -0.53
C ASN A 395 -21.59 3.72 0.24
N GLY A 396 -20.82 4.65 0.82
CA GLY A 396 -21.29 5.74 1.67
C GLY A 396 -20.89 5.60 3.14
N ALA A 397 -20.55 4.40 3.64
CA ALA A 397 -20.08 4.19 5.01
C ALA A 397 -18.55 4.35 5.13
N ILE A 398 -18.08 4.91 6.26
CA ILE A 398 -16.66 4.88 6.63
C ILE A 398 -16.31 3.48 7.12
N VAL A 399 -15.26 2.91 6.54
CA VAL A 399 -14.73 1.56 6.78
C VAL A 399 -13.20 1.63 6.89
N HIS A 400 -12.57 0.49 7.15
CA HIS A 400 -11.12 0.39 7.31
C HIS A 400 -10.49 -0.49 6.22
N ASN A 401 -9.16 -0.55 6.19
CA ASN A 401 -8.43 -1.69 5.67
C ASN A 401 -8.97 -2.98 6.36
N CYS A 402 -8.85 -4.17 5.75
CA CYS A 402 -9.10 -5.46 6.43
C CYS A 402 -8.07 -5.74 7.53
N GLN A 403 -8.21 -5.00 8.63
CA GLN A 403 -7.14 -4.66 9.53
C GLN A 403 -7.79 -4.20 10.85
N ASP A 404 -7.70 -5.05 11.87
CA ASP A 404 -8.44 -4.99 13.13
C ASP A 404 -8.31 -3.65 13.85
N ILE A 405 -9.32 -3.29 14.64
CA ILE A 405 -9.43 -1.94 15.19
C ILE A 405 -9.89 -2.00 16.63
N SER A 406 -9.03 -1.49 17.50
CA SER A 406 -9.31 -1.31 18.92
C SER A 406 -8.99 0.13 19.33
N VAL A 407 -9.76 1.09 18.80
CA VAL A 407 -9.69 2.50 19.22
C VAL A 407 -11.10 3.07 19.38
N ALA A 408 -11.64 2.99 20.60
CA ALA A 408 -12.39 4.06 21.32
C ALA A 408 -13.55 3.65 22.27
N GLY A 409 -13.74 2.39 22.73
CA GLY A 409 -14.82 2.12 23.70
C GLY A 409 -14.83 0.79 24.47
N LYS A 410 -14.39 0.82 25.74
CA LYS A 410 -14.47 -0.27 26.76
C LYS A 410 -13.61 -1.52 26.48
N GLN A 411 -13.26 -2.22 27.56
CA GLN A 411 -12.34 -3.37 27.55
C GLN A 411 -13.10 -4.69 27.28
N LEU A 412 -13.63 -4.85 26.07
CA LEU A 412 -14.11 -6.14 25.57
C LEU A 412 -13.28 -6.51 24.35
N GLY A 413 -12.61 -7.65 24.42
CA GLY A 413 -11.57 -8.04 23.47
C GLY A 413 -12.10 -8.53 22.12
N PHE A 414 -11.17 -8.54 21.16
CA PHE A 414 -11.18 -9.27 19.90
C PHE A 414 -12.37 -10.20 19.58
N GLN A 415 -13.06 -9.94 18.47
CA GLN A 415 -13.76 -10.98 17.70
C GLN A 415 -13.40 -11.02 16.20
N GLY A 416 -12.64 -10.04 15.68
CA GLY A 416 -12.48 -9.77 14.24
C GLY A 416 -11.28 -10.39 13.53
N ASN A 417 -11.20 -10.19 12.22
CA ASN A 417 -10.31 -10.94 11.34
C ASN A 417 -9.40 -10.06 10.44
N ARG A 418 -8.23 -9.63 10.95
CA ARG A 418 -6.97 -9.65 10.16
C ARG A 418 -6.65 -11.06 9.66
N SER A 419 -7.18 -12.08 10.33
CA SER A 419 -6.67 -13.45 10.31
C SER A 419 -7.67 -14.49 9.77
N SER A 420 -8.57 -14.15 8.84
CA SER A 420 -9.71 -15.04 8.47
C SER A 420 -9.34 -16.48 8.05
N LEU A 421 -8.29 -16.71 7.24
CA LEU A 421 -7.82 -18.09 7.00
C LEU A 421 -6.81 -18.58 8.03
N PHE A 422 -6.14 -17.72 8.80
CA PHE A 422 -5.38 -18.19 9.96
C PHE A 422 -6.35 -18.89 10.95
N PHE A 423 -7.46 -18.24 11.31
CA PHE A 423 -8.49 -18.84 12.17
C PHE A 423 -9.24 -19.98 11.48
N ARG A 424 -9.50 -19.93 10.16
CA ARG A 424 -10.10 -21.08 9.45
C ARG A 424 -9.10 -22.26 9.32
N VAL A 425 -7.79 -22.02 9.30
CA VAL A 425 -6.77 -23.08 9.39
C VAL A 425 -6.69 -23.60 10.82
N MET A 426 -6.65 -22.77 11.86
CA MET A 426 -6.73 -23.24 13.26
C MET A 426 -8.03 -24.04 13.51
N HIS A 427 -9.14 -23.67 12.87
CA HIS A 427 -10.41 -24.39 12.91
C HIS A 427 -10.40 -25.72 12.14
N LEU A 428 -9.72 -25.80 10.99
CA LEU A 428 -9.50 -27.07 10.27
C LEU A 428 -8.55 -27.99 11.04
N ILE A 429 -7.52 -27.43 11.66
CA ILE A 429 -6.61 -28.13 12.59
C ILE A 429 -7.36 -28.63 13.83
N GLY A 430 -8.31 -27.84 14.35
CA GLY A 430 -9.26 -28.26 15.39
C GLY A 430 -10.30 -29.30 14.94
N GLN A 431 -10.26 -29.74 13.68
CA GLN A 431 -11.03 -30.85 13.11
C GLN A 431 -10.13 -32.03 12.68
N LEU A 432 -8.82 -31.94 12.90
CA LEU A 432 -7.87 -33.02 12.66
C LEU A 432 -7.59 -33.76 13.97
N GLU A 433 -7.60 -35.10 13.89
CA GLU A 433 -7.02 -35.97 14.93
C GLU A 433 -5.53 -35.64 15.16
N GLU A 434 -5.02 -35.87 16.37
CA GLU A 434 -3.65 -35.48 16.76
C GLU A 434 -2.55 -36.17 15.92
N GLU A 435 -2.84 -37.33 15.34
CA GLU A 435 -1.96 -38.01 14.37
C GLU A 435 -1.86 -37.31 13.01
N ASN A 436 -2.81 -36.44 12.66
CA ASN A 436 -2.95 -35.83 11.33
C ASN A 436 -2.70 -34.31 11.31
N LYS A 437 -2.66 -33.65 12.47
CA LYS A 437 -2.22 -32.26 12.56
C LYS A 437 -0.78 -32.09 12.06
N PRO A 438 -0.45 -31.00 11.33
CA PRO A 438 0.90 -30.74 10.86
C PRO A 438 1.87 -30.52 12.04
N THR A 439 3.10 -31.01 11.93
CA THR A 439 4.14 -30.81 12.96
C THR A 439 4.48 -29.33 13.14
N TYR A 440 4.44 -28.56 12.04
CA TYR A 440 4.77 -27.14 11.98
C TYR A 440 3.68 -26.28 11.34
N LEU A 441 3.57 -25.02 11.75
CA LEU A 441 2.78 -23.98 11.07
C LEU A 441 3.69 -22.83 10.68
N PHE A 442 3.68 -22.41 9.41
CA PHE A 442 4.58 -21.37 8.92
C PHE A 442 3.83 -20.17 8.34
N VAL A 443 4.00 -19.00 8.96
CA VAL A 443 3.32 -17.75 8.58
C VAL A 443 4.35 -16.68 8.24
N GLU A 444 4.25 -16.10 7.04
CA GLU A 444 4.93 -14.85 6.63
C GLU A 444 3.98 -13.66 6.81
N ASN A 445 4.50 -12.52 7.26
CA ASN A 445 3.76 -11.27 7.25
C ASN A 445 4.71 -10.05 7.19
N VAL A 446 4.16 -8.86 6.91
CA VAL A 446 4.90 -7.61 7.01
C VAL A 446 5.34 -7.34 8.45
N LYS A 447 6.55 -6.80 8.64
CA LYS A 447 7.11 -6.54 9.99
C LYS A 447 6.20 -5.73 10.92
N ASN A 448 5.33 -4.90 10.34
CA ASN A 448 4.37 -4.07 11.06
C ASN A 448 3.41 -4.88 11.94
N LEU A 449 3.18 -6.18 11.67
CA LEU A 449 2.36 -7.08 12.48
C LEU A 449 2.74 -7.02 13.98
N LEU A 450 4.03 -6.95 14.31
CA LEU A 450 4.51 -6.89 15.70
C LEU A 450 4.15 -5.57 16.43
N SER A 451 3.79 -4.53 15.69
CA SER A 451 3.55 -3.17 16.19
C SER A 451 2.11 -2.69 16.01
N VAL A 452 1.34 -3.37 15.16
CA VAL A 452 -0.01 -2.95 14.79
C VAL A 452 -0.97 -3.15 15.97
N ASN A 453 -1.89 -2.21 16.17
CA ASN A 453 -2.72 -2.11 17.39
C ASN A 453 -1.89 -2.16 18.70
N GLY A 454 -0.62 -1.73 18.68
CA GLY A 454 0.28 -1.82 19.84
C GLY A 454 0.79 -3.23 20.15
N GLY A 455 0.70 -4.17 19.20
CA GLY A 455 1.13 -5.56 19.33
C GLY A 455 0.02 -6.54 19.73
N TRP A 456 -1.19 -6.07 20.03
CA TRP A 456 -2.30 -6.91 20.47
C TRP A 456 -2.71 -7.97 19.43
N ASP A 457 -2.73 -7.62 18.15
CA ASP A 457 -3.13 -8.57 17.08
C ASP A 457 -2.13 -9.72 16.96
N PHE A 458 -0.85 -9.42 17.19
CA PHE A 458 0.21 -10.40 17.23
C PHE A 458 0.09 -11.30 18.46
N ALA A 459 -0.20 -10.71 19.64
CA ALA A 459 -0.48 -11.50 20.85
C ALA A 459 -1.67 -12.46 20.68
N ARG A 460 -2.75 -12.03 19.99
CA ARG A 460 -3.88 -12.92 19.68
C ARG A 460 -3.51 -14.05 18.72
N LEU A 461 -2.68 -13.78 17.70
CA LEU A 461 -2.17 -14.82 16.83
C LEU A 461 -1.46 -15.91 17.65
N LEU A 462 -0.59 -15.54 18.59
CA LEU A 462 0.09 -16.49 19.48
C LEU A 462 -0.92 -17.29 20.34
N ILE A 463 -1.91 -16.63 20.95
CA ILE A 463 -2.95 -17.29 21.78
C ILE A 463 -3.77 -18.31 20.99
N GLU A 464 -4.09 -18.05 19.72
CA GLU A 464 -4.88 -19.00 18.92
C GLU A 464 -4.01 -20.08 18.24
N MET A 465 -2.69 -19.88 18.10
CA MET A 465 -1.75 -20.99 17.89
C MET A 465 -1.68 -21.89 19.12
N GLU A 466 -1.57 -21.30 20.32
CA GLU A 466 -1.56 -22.03 21.60
C GLU A 466 -2.82 -22.89 21.74
N GLN A 467 -4.02 -22.31 21.53
CA GLN A 467 -5.30 -23.05 21.55
C GLN A 467 -5.38 -24.15 20.49
N GLY A 468 -4.79 -23.96 19.30
CA GLY A 468 -4.68 -25.01 18.27
C GLY A 468 -3.74 -26.16 18.65
N GLY A 469 -2.92 -25.98 19.69
CA GLY A 469 -1.95 -26.96 20.19
C GLY A 469 -0.48 -26.58 20.00
N TYR A 470 -0.16 -25.38 19.49
CA TYR A 470 1.17 -25.03 19.00
C TYR A 470 1.89 -23.99 19.86
N ASP A 471 3.14 -24.28 20.21
CA ASP A 471 4.05 -23.30 20.81
C ASP A 471 4.70 -22.46 19.70
N ALA A 472 4.54 -21.14 19.75
CA ALA A 472 4.92 -20.25 18.64
C ALA A 472 6.21 -19.46 18.91
N GLU A 473 7.13 -19.46 17.94
CA GLU A 473 8.30 -18.60 17.89
C GLU A 473 8.34 -17.75 16.62
N TRP A 474 9.02 -16.61 16.66
CA TRP A 474 9.06 -15.67 15.53
C TRP A 474 10.39 -14.92 15.43
N GLN A 475 10.69 -14.43 14.23
CA GLN A 475 11.80 -13.50 13.99
C GLN A 475 11.45 -12.51 12.87
N VAL A 476 11.98 -11.30 12.93
CA VAL A 476 12.02 -10.39 11.77
C VAL A 476 13.33 -10.64 11.03
N LEU A 477 13.24 -11.07 9.78
CA LEU A 477 14.39 -11.29 8.91
C LEU A 477 14.37 -10.26 7.76
N ASN A 478 15.54 -9.82 7.34
CA ASN A 478 15.70 -8.92 6.20
C ASN A 478 16.45 -9.64 5.08
N SER A 479 15.88 -9.63 3.88
CA SER A 479 16.37 -10.40 2.72
C SER A 479 17.84 -10.10 2.37
N LYS A 480 18.32 -8.88 2.66
CA LYS A 480 19.70 -8.45 2.46
C LYS A 480 20.71 -9.31 3.24
N ASP A 481 20.31 -9.82 4.41
CA ASP A 481 21.14 -10.59 5.32
C ASP A 481 21.22 -12.08 4.92
N PHE A 482 20.68 -12.45 3.74
CA PHE A 482 20.60 -13.82 3.23
C PHE A 482 21.12 -13.92 1.78
N GLY A 483 22.15 -13.14 1.44
CA GLY A 483 22.87 -13.25 0.17
C GLY A 483 22.13 -12.75 -1.09
N VAL A 484 21.03 -12.00 -0.96
CA VAL A 484 20.43 -11.25 -2.08
C VAL A 484 20.49 -9.75 -1.77
N PRO A 485 20.88 -8.86 -2.71
CA PRO A 485 20.99 -7.43 -2.43
C PRO A 485 19.60 -6.74 -2.44
N GLN A 486 18.70 -7.12 -1.54
CA GLN A 486 17.36 -6.55 -1.41
C GLN A 486 17.00 -6.23 0.05
N ASN A 487 16.79 -4.96 0.39
CA ASN A 487 16.26 -4.54 1.68
C ASN A 487 14.75 -4.83 1.72
N ARG A 488 14.36 -5.97 2.29
CA ARG A 488 12.95 -6.42 2.49
C ARG A 488 12.85 -7.16 3.81
N GLU A 489 12.29 -6.47 4.79
CA GLU A 489 12.02 -7.01 6.13
C GLU A 489 10.65 -7.70 6.17
N ARG A 490 10.59 -8.86 6.82
CA ARG A 490 9.38 -9.65 7.06
C ARG A 490 9.42 -10.32 8.42
N CYS A 491 8.24 -10.46 9.03
CA CYS A 491 8.06 -11.27 10.22
C CYS A 491 7.71 -12.69 9.78
N PHE A 492 8.46 -13.66 10.27
CA PHE A 492 8.24 -15.08 10.07
C PHE A 492 7.90 -15.71 11.42
N ILE A 493 6.89 -16.58 11.44
CA ILE A 493 6.37 -17.23 12.65
C ILE A 493 6.34 -18.73 12.38
N ILE A 494 6.87 -19.52 13.30
CA ILE A 494 6.82 -20.99 13.31
C ILE A 494 6.03 -21.43 14.55
N GLY A 495 4.98 -22.22 14.34
CA GLY A 495 4.30 -22.97 15.40
C GLY A 495 4.81 -24.38 15.47
N HIS A 496 5.06 -24.90 16.68
CA HIS A 496 5.50 -26.26 16.96
C HIS A 496 4.38 -27.04 17.65
N LEU A 497 3.91 -28.14 17.05
CA LEU A 497 2.82 -28.93 17.64
C LEU A 497 3.26 -29.59 18.96
N ARG A 498 2.61 -29.24 20.07
CA ARG A 498 2.95 -29.79 21.40
C ARG A 498 2.78 -31.32 21.43
N GLY A 499 3.75 -31.99 22.05
CA GLY A 499 3.82 -33.45 22.10
C GLY A 499 4.55 -34.09 20.92
N ARG A 500 4.85 -33.34 19.84
CA ARG A 500 5.88 -33.72 18.87
C ARG A 500 7.26 -33.30 19.39
N SER A 501 8.31 -34.03 19.00
CA SER A 501 9.68 -33.55 19.17
C SER A 501 10.01 -32.65 17.98
N THR A 502 10.36 -31.39 18.24
CA THR A 502 10.73 -30.42 17.21
C THR A 502 12.01 -29.67 17.61
N SER A 503 12.81 -29.27 16.62
CA SER A 503 13.99 -28.43 16.82
C SER A 503 13.64 -26.94 16.79
N LYS A 504 14.32 -26.11 17.60
CA LYS A 504 14.06 -24.66 17.64
C LYS A 504 14.67 -23.96 16.43
N ILE A 505 13.84 -23.28 15.66
CA ILE A 505 14.19 -22.64 14.38
C ILE A 505 14.87 -21.30 14.62
N PHE A 506 14.31 -20.44 15.48
CA PHE A 506 14.85 -19.10 15.71
C PHE A 506 15.77 -19.03 16.96
N PRO A 507 16.84 -18.20 16.97
CA PRO A 507 17.24 -17.29 15.90
C PRO A 507 17.88 -18.01 14.72
N ILE A 508 17.57 -17.52 13.52
CA ILE A 508 18.38 -17.72 12.32
C ILE A 508 19.28 -16.49 12.18
N GLU A 509 20.57 -16.73 12.04
CA GLU A 509 21.55 -15.70 11.75
C GLU A 509 21.66 -15.50 10.24
N GLY A 510 21.83 -14.25 9.82
CA GLY A 510 22.12 -13.95 8.41
C GLY A 510 23.57 -14.27 8.05
N THR A 511 23.86 -14.36 6.76
CA THR A 511 25.20 -14.61 6.18
C THR A 511 26.29 -13.65 6.68
N ASP A 512 25.88 -12.51 7.19
CA ASP A 512 26.72 -11.37 7.56
C ASP A 512 27.12 -11.31 9.04
N GLY A 513 26.52 -12.13 9.92
CA GLY A 513 26.79 -12.18 11.38
C GLY A 513 26.40 -10.94 12.21
N LYS A 514 26.27 -9.75 11.60
CA LYS A 514 26.16 -8.43 12.26
C LYS A 514 24.90 -8.15 13.10
N ASN A 515 23.93 -9.06 13.14
CA ASN A 515 22.64 -8.85 13.82
C ASN A 515 22.53 -9.58 15.18
N SER A 516 23.57 -10.29 15.64
CA SER A 516 23.60 -10.96 16.94
C SER A 516 23.82 -9.98 18.10
N ILE A 517 23.16 -10.21 19.25
CA ILE A 517 23.49 -9.53 20.51
C ILE A 517 24.68 -10.26 21.15
N GLN A 518 25.92 -9.80 20.91
CA GLN A 518 27.08 -10.39 21.56
C GLN A 518 27.19 -9.98 23.04
N ILE A 519 27.05 -10.97 23.93
CA ILE A 519 27.39 -10.85 25.35
C ILE A 519 28.86 -11.24 25.51
N ILE A 520 29.71 -10.28 25.85
CA ILE A 520 31.16 -10.46 26.01
C ILE A 520 31.57 -10.77 27.45
N GLY A 521 30.64 -10.72 28.40
CA GLY A 521 30.91 -11.09 29.79
C GLY A 521 29.72 -10.89 30.73
N HIS A 522 29.90 -11.31 31.98
CA HIS A 522 28.99 -11.05 33.10
C HIS A 522 29.79 -10.43 34.24
N LYS A 523 29.31 -9.31 34.79
CA LYS A 523 30.02 -8.54 35.81
C LYS A 523 30.06 -9.23 37.17
N ASP A 524 28.94 -9.84 37.58
CA ASP A 524 28.71 -10.39 38.93
C ASP A 524 27.92 -11.72 38.86
N GLY A 525 28.40 -12.66 38.03
CA GLY A 525 27.79 -13.99 37.82
C GLY A 525 26.63 -14.01 36.82
N TYR A 526 26.04 -15.19 36.58
CA TYR A 526 25.08 -15.38 35.47
C TYR A 526 23.67 -14.83 35.77
N ARG A 527 23.50 -13.50 35.67
CA ARG A 527 22.22 -12.78 35.87
C ARG A 527 22.00 -11.73 34.78
N ARG A 528 20.76 -11.63 34.25
CA ARG A 528 20.42 -10.77 33.09
C ARG A 528 20.80 -9.29 33.27
N ASN A 529 20.77 -8.77 34.49
CA ASN A 529 21.16 -7.38 34.80
C ASN A 529 22.67 -7.15 34.98
N THR A 530 23.51 -8.17 34.79
CA THR A 530 24.99 -8.09 34.90
C THR A 530 25.70 -8.31 33.57
N GLN A 531 24.93 -8.54 32.50
CA GLN A 531 25.43 -8.81 31.15
C GLN A 531 26.13 -7.59 30.56
N VAL A 532 27.29 -7.83 29.96
CA VAL A 532 28.10 -6.82 29.27
C VAL A 532 28.07 -7.12 27.77
N PHE A 533 27.70 -6.12 26.98
CA PHE A 533 27.50 -6.25 25.53
C PHE A 533 28.66 -5.66 24.73
N ALA A 534 28.92 -6.24 23.56
CA ALA A 534 29.85 -5.73 22.57
C ALA A 534 29.43 -4.32 22.08
N PRO A 535 30.37 -3.46 21.65
CA PRO A 535 30.06 -2.15 21.07
C PRO A 535 29.47 -2.26 19.65
N ASP A 536 29.69 -3.38 18.97
CA ASP A 536 29.29 -3.69 17.60
C ASP A 536 28.15 -4.72 17.56
N GLY A 537 26.94 -4.25 17.25
CA GLY A 537 25.73 -5.07 17.16
C GLY A 537 24.46 -4.25 17.47
N ILE A 538 23.38 -4.96 17.80
CA ILE A 538 22.16 -4.38 18.38
C ILE A 538 22.15 -4.69 19.89
N THR A 539 21.67 -3.77 20.71
CA THR A 539 21.45 -3.96 22.17
C THR A 539 19.97 -3.84 22.52
N GLU A 540 19.54 -4.46 23.62
CA GLU A 540 18.24 -4.15 24.23
C GLU A 540 18.17 -2.66 24.60
N ALA A 541 16.95 -2.08 24.53
CA ALA A 541 16.73 -0.66 24.83
C ALA A 541 16.88 -0.40 26.34
N LEU A 542 17.54 0.70 26.70
CA LEU A 542 17.77 1.08 28.09
C LEU A 542 16.47 1.48 28.79
N ASP A 543 16.03 0.67 29.76
CA ASP A 543 14.94 1.02 30.68
C ASP A 543 15.33 2.23 31.56
N THR A 544 14.41 3.17 31.71
CA THR A 544 14.50 4.27 32.68
C THR A 544 14.07 3.81 34.07
N GLY A 545 14.72 2.77 34.59
CA GLY A 545 14.41 2.16 35.88
C GLY A 545 14.58 3.16 37.03
N GLN A 546 13.46 3.53 37.69
CA GLN A 546 13.52 4.32 38.92
C GLN A 546 14.34 3.58 39.99
N GLY A 547 15.31 4.26 40.60
CA GLY A 547 16.11 3.69 41.69
C GLY A 547 17.48 3.12 41.32
N GLY A 548 18.13 3.59 40.25
CA GLY A 548 19.60 3.66 40.13
C GLY A 548 20.42 2.35 40.06
N GLY A 549 19.81 1.17 40.20
CA GLY A 549 20.49 -0.13 40.26
C GLY A 549 20.18 -1.11 39.11
N ARG A 550 19.57 -0.63 38.01
CA ARG A 550 19.10 -1.46 36.89
C ARG A 550 19.44 -0.83 35.54
N GLY A 551 20.72 -0.88 35.16
CA GLY A 551 21.19 -0.41 33.85
C GLY A 551 22.10 -1.44 33.20
N HIS A 552 21.82 -1.78 31.94
CA HIS A 552 22.65 -2.67 31.13
C HIS A 552 24.03 -2.06 30.87
N HIS A 553 25.04 -2.88 30.55
CA HIS A 553 26.42 -2.43 30.40
C HIS A 553 26.92 -2.66 28.96
N VAL A 554 27.39 -1.59 28.31
CA VAL A 554 28.02 -1.63 26.97
C VAL A 554 29.50 -1.29 27.14
N ALA A 555 30.39 -2.00 26.44
CA ALA A 555 31.81 -1.65 26.42
C ALA A 555 32.04 -0.32 25.68
N LEU A 556 32.65 0.67 26.35
CA LEU A 556 32.96 1.98 25.77
C LEU A 556 34.42 2.04 25.27
N PRO A 557 34.69 2.59 24.08
CA PRO A 557 36.05 2.64 23.53
C PRO A 557 36.88 3.80 24.12
N CYS A 558 38.04 3.43 24.68
CA CYS A 558 39.19 4.24 25.12
C CYS A 558 38.97 5.36 26.17
N PHE A 559 39.93 5.46 27.11
CA PHE A 559 40.12 6.65 27.94
C PHE A 559 41.10 7.61 27.26
N ILE A 560 41.06 8.89 27.66
CA ILE A 560 42.09 9.87 27.31
C ILE A 560 42.67 10.51 28.57
N ASP A 561 43.98 10.77 28.62
CA ASP A 561 44.58 11.57 29.70
C ASP A 561 44.42 13.07 29.39
N LEU A 562 43.73 13.80 30.26
CA LEU A 562 43.32 15.20 30.09
C LEU A 562 44.44 16.18 30.49
N CYS A 563 45.44 16.34 29.63
CA CYS A 563 46.59 17.23 29.89
C CYS A 563 46.65 18.44 28.93
N ASN A 564 47.00 19.61 29.47
CA ASN A 564 47.16 20.86 28.70
C ASN A 564 48.31 20.84 27.67
N SER A 565 49.27 19.92 27.80
CA SER A 565 50.43 19.80 26.89
C SER A 565 50.27 18.73 25.79
N GLY A 566 49.09 18.12 25.70
CA GLY A 566 48.78 17.07 24.72
C GLY A 566 47.99 15.93 25.37
N ALA A 567 46.80 15.65 24.85
CA ALA A 567 45.96 14.54 25.30
C ALA A 567 46.26 13.27 24.48
N GLU A 568 46.41 12.14 25.16
CA GLU A 568 46.77 10.85 24.58
C GLU A 568 45.75 9.78 24.99
N THR A 569 45.46 8.83 24.08
CA THR A 569 44.57 7.69 24.34
C THR A 569 45.25 6.64 25.21
N THR A 570 44.56 6.18 26.25
CA THR A 570 45.02 5.17 27.20
C THR A 570 43.97 4.08 27.40
N SER A 571 44.42 2.84 27.63
CA SER A 571 43.57 1.70 28.02
C SER A 571 43.36 1.60 29.53
N VAL A 572 44.07 2.42 30.33
CA VAL A 572 44.07 2.38 31.79
C VAL A 572 43.59 3.72 32.37
N ALA A 573 42.52 3.68 33.16
CA ALA A 573 42.02 4.83 33.92
C ALA A 573 42.93 5.16 35.10
N ARG A 574 43.12 6.45 35.40
CA ARG A 574 43.93 6.92 36.55
C ARG A 574 43.10 6.96 37.84
N CYS A 575 43.79 6.97 38.98
CA CYS A 575 43.16 6.76 40.29
C CYS A 575 42.18 7.89 40.68
N LEU A 576 41.06 7.52 41.31
CA LEU A 576 39.99 8.45 41.70
C LEU A 576 40.47 9.42 42.78
N GLN A 577 40.53 10.72 42.47
CA GLN A 577 40.85 11.75 43.46
C GLN A 577 39.61 12.17 44.26
N ALA A 578 39.79 12.46 45.55
CA ALA A 578 38.71 12.81 46.49
C ALA A 578 37.96 14.13 46.17
N ARG A 579 38.42 14.91 45.17
CA ARG A 579 37.71 16.05 44.59
C ARG A 579 37.79 15.98 43.07
N TYR A 580 36.68 15.59 42.43
CA TYR A 580 36.56 15.53 40.97
C TYR A 580 36.50 16.96 40.36
N GLN A 581 37.66 17.58 40.15
CA GLN A 581 37.74 18.85 39.42
C GLN A 581 37.53 18.61 37.92
N LYS A 582 36.51 19.25 37.34
CA LYS A 582 36.22 19.21 35.89
C LYS A 582 37.18 20.11 35.10
N GLY A 583 38.46 19.77 35.07
CA GLY A 583 39.50 20.57 34.41
C GLY A 583 40.69 19.75 33.91
N TYR A 584 41.41 20.32 32.93
CA TYR A 584 42.63 19.75 32.37
C TYR A 584 43.80 19.90 33.37
N GLY A 585 44.59 18.83 33.53
CA GLY A 585 45.77 18.82 34.38
C GLY A 585 46.98 19.47 33.72
N THR A 586 47.87 20.05 34.54
CA THR A 586 49.15 20.62 34.10
C THR A 586 50.17 19.54 33.74
N TYR A 587 50.08 18.36 34.35
CA TYR A 587 50.96 17.22 34.12
C TYR A 587 50.20 16.05 33.47
N LYS A 588 50.90 15.21 32.70
CA LYS A 588 50.33 14.00 32.09
C LYS A 588 49.92 12.98 33.16
N ALA A 589 48.98 12.10 32.81
CA ALA A 589 48.47 11.01 33.66
C ALA A 589 47.84 11.41 35.02
N GLN A 590 47.45 12.68 35.23
CA GLN A 590 46.76 13.11 36.46
C GLN A 590 45.23 12.89 36.43
N ASN A 591 44.57 13.27 35.32
CA ASN A 591 43.12 13.24 35.16
C ASN A 591 42.77 12.43 33.89
N SER A 592 41.83 11.48 33.98
CA SER A 592 41.29 10.77 32.81
C SER A 592 39.92 11.32 32.38
N GLY A 593 39.65 11.26 31.08
CA GLY A 593 38.39 11.66 30.46
C GLY A 593 37.88 10.66 29.43
N ILE A 594 36.67 10.92 28.93
CA ILE A 594 36.00 10.14 27.88
C ILE A 594 35.66 11.11 26.75
N ALA A 595 36.00 10.76 25.50
CA ALA A 595 35.70 11.57 24.33
C ALA A 595 34.39 11.10 23.67
N ILE A 596 33.49 12.04 23.36
CA ILE A 596 32.24 11.79 22.62
C ILE A 596 32.14 12.85 21.51
N PRO A 597 32.13 12.48 20.22
CA PRO A 597 32.03 13.44 19.13
C PRO A 597 30.59 13.97 19.00
N VAL A 598 30.43 15.29 19.08
CA VAL A 598 29.16 16.01 18.85
C VAL A 598 29.40 17.11 17.83
N LEU A 599 28.42 17.38 16.97
CA LEU A 599 28.57 18.25 15.80
C LEU A 599 27.44 19.28 15.69
N THR A 600 27.74 20.43 15.06
CA THR A 600 26.85 21.55 14.68
C THR A 600 26.48 22.53 15.82
N PRO A 601 26.04 23.77 15.50
CA PRO A 601 26.71 24.70 14.56
C PRO A 601 26.67 26.18 15.02
N ASP A 602 27.69 27.01 14.70
CA ASP A 602 27.42 28.43 14.37
C ASP A 602 28.58 29.21 13.69
N ARG A 603 28.18 30.17 12.83
CA ARG A 603 28.98 31.24 12.15
C ARG A 603 30.12 30.85 11.19
N ALA A 604 30.47 31.79 10.30
CA ALA A 604 30.99 31.48 8.95
C ALA A 604 32.14 32.35 8.39
N GLU A 605 32.66 33.37 9.09
CA GLU A 605 33.83 34.18 8.66
C GLU A 605 34.64 34.66 9.87
N LYS A 606 35.96 34.92 9.83
CA LYS A 606 37.09 34.56 8.92
C LYS A 606 38.41 34.98 9.60
N ARG A 607 39.55 34.33 9.30
CA ARG A 607 40.85 34.98 8.99
C ARG A 607 41.96 33.96 8.64
N GLN A 608 42.59 34.18 7.48
CA GLN A 608 43.68 33.44 6.80
C GLN A 608 43.26 32.38 5.77
N ASN A 609 44.04 32.30 4.69
CA ASN A 609 43.70 31.66 3.41
C ASN A 609 44.71 30.58 3.02
N GLY A 610 44.24 29.47 2.44
CA GLY A 610 45.07 28.45 1.80
C GLY A 610 44.26 27.21 1.41
N ARG A 611 44.53 26.62 0.24
CA ARG A 611 43.97 25.31 -0.16
C ARG A 611 44.88 24.18 0.37
N ARG A 612 44.31 23.02 0.67
CA ARG A 612 44.89 22.06 1.62
C ARG A 612 45.43 20.76 1.03
N PHE A 613 45.55 20.65 -0.29
CA PHE A 613 46.08 19.46 -0.97
C PHE A 613 47.04 19.86 -2.11
N LYS A 614 48.11 19.08 -2.23
CA LYS A 614 49.04 18.96 -3.37
C LYS A 614 49.06 17.49 -3.79
N GLU A 615 49.63 17.19 -4.95
CA GLU A 615 49.89 15.81 -5.40
C GLU A 615 51.33 15.39 -5.07
N ASP A 616 51.67 14.13 -5.38
CA ASP A 616 52.72 13.41 -4.68
C ASP A 616 54.15 13.86 -5.02
N GLY A 617 55.03 13.82 -4.01
CA GLY A 617 56.45 14.12 -4.12
C GLY A 617 56.91 15.56 -3.83
N GLU A 618 56.03 16.53 -3.57
CA GLU A 618 56.44 17.95 -3.45
C GLU A 618 56.40 18.53 -2.00
N PRO A 619 57.57 18.90 -1.42
CA PRO A 619 57.65 19.66 -0.16
C PRO A 619 57.20 21.14 -0.24
N MET A 620 57.52 21.93 0.78
CA MET A 620 56.80 23.17 1.13
C MET A 620 57.66 24.46 1.09
N PHE A 621 56.95 25.59 0.95
CA PHE A 621 57.40 27.01 1.01
C PHE A 621 57.92 27.63 -0.30
N THR A 622 58.29 28.92 -0.26
CA THR A 622 57.56 29.92 -1.06
C THR A 622 58.43 30.87 -1.89
N LEU A 623 58.12 31.08 -3.19
CA LEU A 623 57.72 32.39 -3.79
C LEU A 623 57.90 32.52 -5.34
N THR A 624 57.03 33.39 -5.90
CA THR A 624 57.21 34.21 -7.14
C THR A 624 57.26 33.54 -8.51
N GLY A 625 56.91 34.33 -9.54
CA GLY A 625 56.54 33.84 -10.88
C GLY A 625 57.55 34.18 -11.96
N GLN A 626 58.59 33.35 -12.09
CA GLN A 626 59.34 33.17 -13.32
C GLN A 626 59.33 31.67 -13.67
N ASP A 627 59.03 31.39 -14.95
CA ASP A 627 59.28 30.15 -15.69
C ASP A 627 58.59 28.81 -15.27
N ARG A 628 58.20 27.87 -16.16
CA ARG A 628 57.42 27.86 -17.43
C ARG A 628 57.50 26.44 -18.06
N HIS A 629 56.35 25.77 -18.29
CA HIS A 629 56.11 24.61 -19.20
C HIS A 629 56.75 23.24 -18.84
N GLY A 630 56.27 22.07 -19.32
CA GLY A 630 55.10 21.72 -20.17
C GLY A 630 55.39 20.54 -21.14
N VAL A 631 54.46 19.87 -21.86
CA VAL A 631 52.98 19.87 -21.96
C VAL A 631 52.49 18.54 -22.61
N ALA A 632 51.25 18.07 -22.34
CA ALA A 632 50.48 17.02 -23.08
C ALA A 632 50.98 15.55 -22.97
N ILE A 633 50.27 14.49 -23.39
CA ILE A 633 48.94 14.32 -24.06
C ILE A 633 48.05 13.36 -23.20
N GLU A 634 47.07 12.51 -23.60
CA GLU A 634 46.39 12.03 -24.83
C GLU A 634 44.92 11.58 -24.47
N PRO A 635 43.91 11.49 -25.38
CA PRO A 635 42.49 11.45 -24.96
C PRO A 635 41.72 10.13 -25.23
N ILE A 636 41.41 9.39 -24.17
CA ILE A 636 40.27 8.45 -24.10
C ILE A 636 39.47 8.79 -22.83
N GLY A 637 38.13 8.72 -22.88
CA GLY A 637 37.25 9.16 -21.79
C GLY A 637 37.31 8.27 -20.53
N VAL A 638 38.28 8.53 -19.66
CA VAL A 638 38.43 7.85 -18.36
C VAL A 638 37.40 8.34 -17.35
N ILE A 639 36.81 7.41 -16.61
CA ILE A 639 35.78 7.64 -15.58
C ILE A 639 36.42 8.26 -14.32
N ASP A 640 35.93 9.41 -13.86
CA ASP A 640 36.10 9.82 -12.47
C ASP A 640 34.98 9.26 -11.58
N SER A 641 35.40 8.73 -10.44
CA SER A 641 34.72 8.03 -9.35
C SER A 641 33.45 8.66 -8.73
N GLN A 642 32.99 9.82 -9.19
CA GLN A 642 31.98 10.61 -8.49
C GLN A 642 30.54 10.28 -8.94
N GLY A 643 29.70 9.87 -8.00
CA GLY A 643 28.32 9.42 -8.28
C GLY A 643 27.37 10.50 -8.82
N ILE A 644 26.20 10.04 -9.30
CA ILE A 644 25.07 10.88 -9.70
C ILE A 644 24.31 11.35 -8.46
N LYS A 645 23.89 12.62 -8.44
CA LYS A 645 23.13 13.23 -7.35
C LYS A 645 21.62 13.05 -7.57
N VAL A 646 21.01 12.14 -6.81
CA VAL A 646 19.57 11.85 -6.83
C VAL A 646 18.85 12.69 -5.78
N ALA A 647 17.83 13.47 -6.16
CA ALA A 647 17.09 14.33 -5.24
C ALA A 647 16.36 13.52 -4.14
N GLU A 648 16.63 13.87 -2.87
CA GLU A 648 16.17 13.13 -1.69
C GLU A 648 16.13 14.05 -0.45
N ALA A 649 15.34 13.70 0.58
CA ALA A 649 15.18 14.46 1.82
C ALA A 649 16.39 14.38 2.80
N THR A 650 17.61 14.54 2.30
CA THR A 650 18.84 14.61 3.11
C THR A 650 19.12 16.06 3.55
N LYS A 651 20.10 16.27 4.45
CA LYS A 651 20.57 17.63 4.82
C LYS A 651 21.16 18.42 3.62
N GLN A 652 21.49 17.74 2.52
CA GLN A 652 22.04 18.33 1.29
C GLN A 652 21.01 18.43 0.15
N GLY A 653 19.80 17.87 0.32
CA GLY A 653 18.75 17.81 -0.72
C GLY A 653 18.95 16.72 -1.79
N TYR A 654 20.01 15.91 -1.68
CA TYR A 654 20.30 14.78 -2.56
C TYR A 654 21.06 13.66 -1.85
N SER A 655 21.09 12.50 -2.50
CA SER A 655 21.92 11.32 -2.19
C SER A 655 22.80 11.00 -3.39
N GLU A 656 24.05 10.60 -3.17
CA GLU A 656 24.96 10.20 -4.25
C GLU A 656 24.87 8.69 -4.53
N CYS A 657 24.80 8.37 -5.83
CA CYS A 657 24.45 7.08 -6.41
C CYS A 657 25.47 6.70 -7.50
N ARG A 658 26.16 5.57 -7.33
CA ARG A 658 27.13 5.02 -8.30
C ARG A 658 26.43 4.43 -9.52
N VAL A 659 26.90 4.80 -10.71
CA VAL A 659 26.45 4.22 -12.00
C VAL A 659 26.77 2.73 -12.03
N GLY A 660 25.87 1.92 -12.58
CA GLY A 660 26.04 0.45 -12.71
C GLY A 660 25.99 -0.33 -11.39
N ILE A 661 25.89 0.32 -10.23
CA ILE A 661 25.98 -0.33 -8.90
C ILE A 661 24.78 0.01 -8.02
N ASP A 662 24.47 1.30 -7.81
CA ASP A 662 23.47 1.71 -6.83
C ASP A 662 22.05 1.74 -7.40
N SER A 663 21.09 1.26 -6.61
CA SER A 663 19.68 1.24 -7.00
C SER A 663 18.99 2.58 -6.73
N VAL A 664 17.99 2.92 -7.55
CA VAL A 664 17.19 4.14 -7.40
C VAL A 664 15.70 3.81 -7.44
N ASN A 665 14.98 4.25 -6.41
CA ASN A 665 13.53 4.16 -6.38
C ASN A 665 12.89 5.24 -7.27
N LEU A 666 12.25 4.81 -8.35
CA LEU A 666 11.64 5.62 -9.40
C LEU A 666 10.20 6.07 -9.08
N SER A 667 9.56 5.53 -8.04
CA SER A 667 8.12 5.79 -7.75
C SER A 667 7.80 7.26 -7.44
N VAL A 668 8.79 8.07 -7.08
CA VAL A 668 8.60 9.45 -6.58
C VAL A 668 9.75 10.39 -7.02
N PRO A 669 9.93 10.63 -8.34
CA PRO A 669 11.17 11.21 -8.89
C PRO A 669 11.52 12.61 -8.34
N GLY A 670 10.52 13.46 -8.08
CA GLY A 670 10.70 14.82 -7.57
C GLY A 670 10.36 15.02 -6.08
N ASN A 671 10.24 13.95 -5.28
CA ASN A 671 9.78 14.08 -3.89
C ASN A 671 10.90 14.53 -2.93
N LYS A 672 10.72 15.72 -2.33
CA LYS A 672 11.63 16.34 -1.35
C LYS A 672 11.46 15.89 0.10
N THR A 673 10.49 15.02 0.42
CA THR A 673 10.21 14.59 1.82
C THR A 673 10.56 13.13 2.12
N ARG A 674 10.79 12.28 1.11
CA ARG A 674 11.14 10.86 1.30
C ARG A 674 12.66 10.68 1.39
N LYS A 675 13.11 9.94 2.41
CA LYS A 675 14.50 9.42 2.56
C LYS A 675 14.60 7.98 2.02
N GLY A 676 15.82 7.51 1.77
CA GLY A 676 16.10 6.15 1.32
C GLY A 676 15.73 5.90 -0.16
N ARG A 677 15.93 6.89 -1.04
CA ARG A 677 15.65 6.73 -2.47
C ARG A 677 16.78 6.05 -3.23
N VAL A 678 18.03 6.33 -2.84
CA VAL A 678 19.21 5.58 -3.32
C VAL A 678 19.43 4.41 -2.37
N GLY A 679 19.39 3.19 -2.90
CA GLY A 679 19.77 1.98 -2.17
C GLY A 679 21.20 1.61 -2.53
N ARG A 680 22.14 1.83 -1.61
CA ARG A 680 23.57 1.58 -1.82
C ARG A 680 23.89 0.09 -1.77
N ASP A 681 24.45 -0.43 -2.86
CA ASP A 681 24.73 -1.86 -3.11
C ASP A 681 23.52 -2.81 -2.93
N VAL A 682 22.32 -2.27 -2.66
CA VAL A 682 21.13 -3.00 -2.19
C VAL A 682 19.87 -2.34 -2.76
N ALA A 683 19.01 -3.13 -3.41
CA ALA A 683 17.70 -2.69 -3.88
C ALA A 683 16.74 -2.42 -2.71
N ASN A 684 15.93 -1.36 -2.81
CA ASN A 684 14.73 -1.25 -1.97
C ASN A 684 13.72 -2.37 -2.30
N THR A 685 12.86 -2.75 -1.33
CA THR A 685 11.81 -3.77 -1.51
C THR A 685 11.07 -3.59 -2.84
N LEU A 686 10.91 -4.68 -3.59
CA LEU A 686 10.24 -4.67 -4.90
C LEU A 686 8.73 -4.50 -4.74
N ASP A 687 8.14 -3.65 -5.57
CA ASP A 687 6.68 -3.55 -5.74
C ASP A 687 6.23 -4.31 -7.00
N THR A 688 4.91 -4.55 -7.12
CA THR A 688 4.30 -5.31 -8.23
C THR A 688 4.40 -4.64 -9.60
N SER A 689 5.00 -3.45 -9.68
CA SER A 689 5.33 -2.72 -10.90
C SER A 689 6.84 -2.52 -11.10
N CYS A 690 7.66 -3.17 -10.27
CA CYS A 690 9.12 -3.02 -10.12
C CYS A 690 9.59 -1.58 -10.39
N ASN A 691 9.30 -0.63 -9.48
CA ASN A 691 9.77 0.76 -9.58
C ASN A 691 11.21 0.98 -9.07
N GLN A 692 12.04 -0.06 -9.09
CA GLN A 692 13.49 0.10 -8.93
C GLN A 692 14.14 0.25 -10.31
N GLY A 693 15.17 1.09 -10.39
CA GLY A 693 15.98 1.27 -11.58
C GLY A 693 17.44 1.48 -11.24
N ILE A 694 18.27 1.50 -12.28
CA ILE A 694 19.72 1.64 -12.20
C ILE A 694 20.19 2.58 -13.32
N PHE A 695 21.15 3.46 -12.99
CA PHE A 695 21.83 4.27 -14.00
C PHE A 695 22.83 3.41 -14.75
N VAL A 696 22.87 3.53 -16.08
CA VAL A 696 23.80 2.82 -16.95
C VAL A 696 24.56 3.81 -17.83
N GLN A 697 25.82 3.48 -18.10
CA GLN A 697 26.59 4.12 -19.17
C GLN A 697 26.03 3.67 -20.52
N VAL A 698 25.97 4.58 -21.49
CA VAL A 698 25.40 4.31 -22.81
C VAL A 698 26.48 3.80 -23.76
N SER A 699 26.24 2.64 -24.39
CA SER A 699 27.00 2.14 -25.54
C SER A 699 26.36 2.60 -26.86
N GLU A 700 27.05 2.37 -27.99
CA GLU A 700 26.55 2.70 -29.33
C GLU A 700 25.19 2.05 -29.65
N GLU A 701 24.89 0.90 -29.03
CA GLU A 701 23.63 0.15 -29.19
C GLU A 701 22.45 0.71 -28.36
N LEU A 702 22.70 1.60 -27.39
CA LEU A 702 21.76 1.95 -26.31
C LEU A 702 21.36 3.44 -26.27
N THR A 703 21.52 4.15 -27.38
CA THR A 703 21.48 5.62 -27.49
C THR A 703 20.11 6.28 -27.22
N ILE A 704 19.01 5.52 -27.24
CA ILE A 704 17.65 6.03 -27.47
C ILE A 704 17.11 6.93 -26.32
N TYR A 705 17.64 6.80 -25.09
CA TYR A 705 17.19 7.58 -23.92
C TYR A 705 18.35 8.24 -23.16
N ALA A 706 19.44 8.53 -23.86
CA ALA A 706 20.66 9.09 -23.28
C ALA A 706 20.53 10.59 -22.97
N VAL A 707 21.01 11.02 -21.79
CA VAL A 707 21.25 12.43 -21.46
C VAL A 707 22.75 12.67 -21.41
N TRP A 708 23.23 13.70 -22.09
CA TRP A 708 24.63 14.15 -21.99
C TRP A 708 24.88 14.76 -20.61
N TYR A 709 25.87 14.23 -19.88
CA TYR A 709 26.21 14.69 -18.54
C TYR A 709 27.55 15.41 -18.54
N GLU A 710 27.49 16.71 -18.80
CA GLU A 710 28.63 17.61 -19.04
C GLU A 710 29.77 17.52 -18.00
N LYS A 711 29.45 17.29 -16.71
CA LYS A 711 30.48 17.12 -15.66
C LYS A 711 31.36 15.87 -15.87
N TYR A 712 30.85 14.83 -16.52
CA TYR A 712 31.52 13.54 -16.72
C TYR A 712 31.76 13.21 -18.19
N GLN A 713 31.51 14.16 -19.11
CA GLN A 713 31.74 14.04 -20.56
C GLN A 713 31.21 12.71 -21.16
N CYS A 714 30.06 12.24 -20.67
CA CYS A 714 29.49 10.96 -21.07
C CYS A 714 27.96 11.00 -21.20
N TYR A 715 27.43 10.01 -21.91
CA TYR A 715 26.01 9.76 -22.03
C TYR A 715 25.53 8.78 -20.95
N ILE A 716 24.54 9.21 -20.18
CA ILE A 716 23.96 8.45 -19.08
C ILE A 716 22.49 8.19 -19.37
N ALA A 717 22.04 6.94 -19.19
CA ALA A 717 20.64 6.56 -19.22
C ALA A 717 20.22 5.97 -17.86
N ILE A 718 18.91 5.94 -17.58
CA ILE A 718 18.34 5.22 -16.44
C ILE A 718 17.31 4.21 -16.95
N ARG A 719 17.48 2.95 -16.56
CA ARG A 719 16.53 1.87 -16.90
C ARG A 719 15.87 1.32 -15.64
N LYS A 720 14.69 0.72 -15.80
CA LYS A 720 14.15 -0.19 -14.78
C LYS A 720 15.00 -1.46 -14.69
N LEU A 721 14.90 -2.13 -13.55
CA LEU A 721 15.31 -3.53 -13.47
C LEU A 721 14.39 -4.38 -14.36
N THR A 722 14.96 -5.35 -15.06
CA THR A 722 14.26 -6.35 -15.87
C THR A 722 13.50 -7.35 -14.99
N PRO A 723 12.55 -8.14 -15.54
CA PRO A 723 11.89 -9.20 -14.78
C PRO A 723 12.90 -10.20 -14.19
N LYS A 724 13.92 -10.59 -14.96
CA LYS A 724 15.00 -11.51 -14.55
C LYS A 724 15.81 -10.96 -13.37
N GLU A 725 16.12 -9.66 -13.36
CA GLU A 725 16.76 -8.98 -12.22
C GLU A 725 15.82 -8.90 -11.01
N CYS A 726 14.54 -8.57 -11.19
CA CYS A 726 13.56 -8.55 -10.10
C CYS A 726 13.35 -9.97 -9.49
N PHE A 727 13.51 -11.05 -10.27
CA PHE A 727 13.52 -12.45 -9.79
C PHE A 727 14.81 -12.83 -9.05
N ARG A 728 16.00 -12.52 -9.59
CA ARG A 728 17.30 -12.75 -8.94
C ARG A 728 17.39 -12.04 -7.58
N LEU A 729 16.83 -10.83 -7.47
CA LEU A 729 16.72 -10.09 -6.20
C LEU A 729 15.84 -10.76 -5.15
N GLN A 730 15.02 -11.75 -5.53
CA GLN A 730 14.25 -12.60 -4.62
C GLN A 730 14.89 -13.98 -4.40
N GLY A 731 16.07 -14.25 -4.96
CA GLY A 731 16.80 -15.52 -4.80
C GLY A 731 16.41 -16.63 -5.77
N TRP A 732 15.63 -16.34 -6.80
CA TRP A 732 15.33 -17.31 -7.87
C TRP A 732 16.51 -17.48 -8.82
N THR A 733 16.76 -18.71 -9.29
CA THR A 733 17.73 -18.99 -10.34
C THR A 733 17.21 -18.61 -11.71
N ASP A 734 18.12 -18.49 -12.68
CA ASP A 734 17.79 -18.23 -14.08
C ASP A 734 16.86 -19.29 -14.69
N ASP A 735 17.05 -20.57 -14.36
CA ASP A 735 16.20 -21.69 -14.82
C ASP A 735 14.76 -21.55 -14.32
N TYR A 736 14.54 -21.26 -13.03
CA TYR A 736 13.20 -20.99 -12.49
C TYR A 736 12.58 -19.74 -13.14
N PHE A 737 13.36 -18.70 -13.42
CA PHE A 737 12.88 -17.53 -14.16
C PHE A 737 12.46 -17.88 -15.59
N GLU A 738 13.27 -18.62 -16.34
CA GLU A 738 13.00 -19.02 -17.73
C GLU A 738 11.79 -19.97 -17.81
N LYS A 739 11.61 -20.85 -16.81
CA LYS A 739 10.38 -21.64 -16.64
C LYS A 739 9.15 -20.76 -16.33
N ALA A 740 9.29 -19.65 -15.59
CA ALA A 740 8.20 -18.69 -15.39
C ALA A 740 7.86 -17.93 -16.68
N GLU A 741 8.88 -17.40 -17.35
CA GLU A 741 8.80 -16.59 -18.58
C GLU A 741 8.22 -17.41 -19.76
N PHE A 742 8.53 -18.71 -19.82
CA PHE A 742 7.96 -19.65 -20.78
C PHE A 742 6.43 -19.57 -20.88
N VAL A 743 5.72 -19.20 -19.81
CA VAL A 743 4.25 -19.03 -19.79
C VAL A 743 3.74 -17.65 -19.37
N ASN A 744 4.61 -16.72 -18.94
CA ASN A 744 4.20 -15.41 -18.46
C ASN A 744 4.92 -14.25 -19.16
N SER A 745 4.17 -13.17 -19.41
CA SER A 745 4.71 -11.89 -19.87
C SER A 745 5.32 -11.10 -18.69
N ASP A 746 6.32 -10.26 -18.96
CA ASP A 746 6.99 -9.30 -18.06
C ASP A 746 6.05 -8.69 -17.01
N SER A 747 4.90 -8.16 -17.45
CA SER A 747 3.93 -7.47 -16.60
C SER A 747 3.21 -8.35 -15.57
N GLN A 748 3.39 -9.68 -15.62
CA GLN A 748 2.98 -10.61 -14.57
C GLN A 748 4.20 -11.11 -13.79
N LEU A 749 5.35 -11.33 -14.46
CA LEU A 749 6.62 -11.67 -13.80
C LEU A 749 7.01 -10.60 -12.75
N TYR A 750 6.90 -9.30 -13.07
CA TYR A 750 7.10 -8.22 -12.11
C TYR A 750 6.15 -8.28 -10.90
N LYS A 751 4.94 -8.82 -11.05
CA LYS A 751 3.99 -8.98 -9.94
C LYS A 751 4.35 -10.17 -9.06
N GLN A 752 4.72 -11.30 -9.68
CA GLN A 752 5.22 -12.48 -8.98
C GLN A 752 6.47 -12.14 -8.16
N ALA A 753 7.42 -11.40 -8.76
CA ALA A 753 8.61 -10.91 -8.06
C ALA A 753 8.29 -9.90 -6.94
N GLY A 754 7.28 -9.05 -7.08
CA GLY A 754 6.86 -8.11 -6.01
C GLY A 754 6.15 -8.80 -4.83
N ASN A 755 5.19 -9.69 -5.15
CA ASN A 755 4.40 -10.42 -4.15
C ASN A 755 5.24 -11.47 -3.42
N GLY A 756 6.05 -12.24 -4.16
CA GLY A 756 6.76 -13.41 -3.67
C GLY A 756 7.66 -13.18 -2.45
N VAL A 757 7.82 -14.25 -1.67
CA VAL A 757 8.80 -14.34 -0.59
C VAL A 757 10.21 -14.58 -1.14
N THR A 758 11.23 -14.19 -0.37
CA THR A 758 12.63 -14.33 -0.75
C THR A 758 13.09 -15.77 -0.55
N VAL A 759 13.44 -16.46 -1.64
CA VAL A 759 13.83 -17.88 -1.67
C VAL A 759 14.90 -18.20 -0.63
N ASN A 760 15.98 -17.42 -0.56
CA ASN A 760 17.10 -17.67 0.37
C ASN A 760 16.67 -17.63 1.85
N VAL A 761 15.76 -16.73 2.21
CA VAL A 761 15.23 -16.62 3.59
C VAL A 761 14.37 -17.83 3.92
N ILE A 762 13.50 -18.24 2.99
CA ILE A 762 12.69 -19.46 3.12
C ILE A 762 13.56 -20.72 3.15
N ARG A 763 14.69 -20.74 2.42
CA ARG A 763 15.64 -21.86 2.41
C ARG A 763 16.32 -22.00 3.78
N ALA A 764 16.85 -20.91 4.35
CA ALA A 764 17.47 -20.92 5.67
C ALA A 764 16.50 -21.28 6.81
N ILE A 765 15.20 -20.97 6.67
CA ILE A 765 14.15 -21.47 7.57
C ILE A 765 13.95 -22.98 7.37
N ALA A 766 13.82 -23.44 6.14
CA ALA A 766 13.57 -24.85 5.82
C ALA A 766 14.74 -25.79 6.18
N GLU A 767 15.99 -25.35 6.03
CA GLU A 767 17.20 -26.08 6.44
C GLU A 767 17.25 -26.37 7.96
N LYS A 768 16.43 -25.68 8.77
CA LYS A 768 16.27 -25.95 10.21
C LYS A 768 15.01 -26.74 10.57
N LEU A 769 14.05 -26.85 9.65
CA LEU A 769 12.85 -27.68 9.83
C LEU A 769 13.16 -29.18 9.66
N GLU A 770 14.36 -29.55 9.18
CA GLU A 770 14.81 -30.94 9.20
C GLU A 770 14.97 -31.46 10.65
N ASN A 771 14.31 -32.60 10.93
CA ASN A 771 14.63 -33.39 12.11
C ASN A 771 16.05 -33.95 11.99
N LYS A 772 16.95 -33.53 12.89
CA LYS A 772 18.23 -34.20 13.10
C LYS A 772 18.05 -35.51 13.88
N GLU A 773 17.36 -36.48 13.28
CA GLU A 773 17.52 -37.90 13.61
C GLU A 773 18.87 -38.39 13.06
N LYS A 774 19.95 -37.83 13.61
CA LYS A 774 21.34 -38.26 13.49
C LYS A 774 22.05 -38.11 14.83
N ASN A 775 21.57 -38.88 15.80
CA ASN A 775 22.30 -39.46 16.94
C ASN A 775 21.40 -40.50 17.62
#